data_AF-A0A7N9CY11-F1
#
_entry.id   AF-A0A7N9CY11-F1
#
_cell.length_a   1.000
_cell.length_b   1.000
_cell.length_c   1.000
_cell.angle_alpha   90.00
_cell.angle_beta   90.00
_cell.angle_gamma   90.00
#
_symmetry.space_group_name_H-M   'P 1'
#
loop_
_entity.id
_entity.type
_entity.pdbx_description
1 polymer ?
#
loop_
_entity_poly.entity_id
_entity_poly.type
_entity_poly.pdbx_seq_one_letter_code
_entity_poly.pdbx_strand_id
1 'polypeptide(L)'
;MADEAPRKGSFSALVGRTNGLTKPAALAAAPAKPGGAGGSKKLVIKNFRDRPRLPDNYTQDTWRKLHEAVRAVQSSTSIRYNLEELYQAVENLCSHKVSPMLYKQLRQACEDHVQAQILPFREDSLDSVLFLKKINTCWQDHCRQMIMIRSIFLFLDRTYVLQNSTLPSIWDMGLELFRTHIISDKMVQSKTIDGILLLIEHERSGEAVDRSLLRSLLGMLSDLQVYKDSFELKFLEETNCLYAAEGQRLMQEREVPEYLNHVSKRLEEEGDRVITYLDHGTQKPLIACVEKQLLGEHLTAILQKGLDHLLDENRVPDLAQMYQLFSRVRGGQQALLQHWSEYIKTFGTAIVINPEKDKDMVQDLLDFKDKVDHVIEVCFQKNERFVNLMKESFETFINKRPNKPAELIAKHVDSKLRAGNKEATDEELERTLDKIMILFRFIHGKDVFEAFYKKDLAKRLLVGKSASVDAEKSMLSKLKHECGAAFTSKLEGMFKDMELSKDIMVHFKQHMQNQSDSGPIDLTVNILTMGYWPTYTPMEVHLTPEMVKLQEVFKAFYLGKHSGRKLQWQTTLGHAVLKAEFKEGKKEFQVSLFQTLVLLMFNEGDGFSFEEIKMATGIEDSELRRTLQSLACGKARVLIKSPKGKEVEDGDKFIFNGEFKHKLFRIKINQIQMKETPGDLKKRIESLIDRDYMERDKDNPNQYHYVA
;
A
#
# COMPACT_ATOMS: atom_id res chain seq x y z
N MET A 1 29.21 -9.39 3.63
CA MET A 1 29.11 -10.77 4.14
C MET A 1 27.93 -11.43 3.45
N ALA A 2 28.08 -12.70 3.16
CA ALA A 2 27.43 -13.42 2.07
C ALA A 2 25.92 -13.67 2.24
N ASP A 3 25.28 -13.74 1.08
CA ASP A 3 23.94 -14.23 0.75
C ASP A 3 23.79 -15.73 1.02
N GLU A 4 22.64 -16.18 1.52
CA GLU A 4 22.26 -17.60 1.45
C GLU A 4 20.76 -17.78 1.18
N ALA A 5 20.45 -18.27 -0.03
CA ALA A 5 19.15 -18.75 -0.48
C ALA A 5 19.09 -20.30 -0.44
N PRO A 6 17.90 -20.92 -0.33
CA PRO A 6 17.77 -22.34 -0.05
C PRO A 6 17.94 -23.22 -1.30
N ARG A 7 18.59 -24.37 -1.08
CA ARG A 7 18.92 -25.40 -2.08
C ARG A 7 17.72 -26.26 -2.47
N LYS A 8 17.54 -26.45 -3.79
CA LYS A 8 16.77 -27.55 -4.40
C LYS A 8 17.50 -28.89 -4.20
N GLY A 9 16.79 -29.91 -3.73
CA GLY A 9 17.28 -31.29 -3.69
C GLY A 9 17.17 -31.96 -5.05
N SER A 10 18.30 -32.11 -5.75
CA SER A 10 18.44 -32.98 -6.92
C SER A 10 19.07 -34.30 -6.47
N PHE A 11 18.44 -35.43 -6.81
CA PHE A 11 18.95 -36.77 -6.55
C PHE A 11 20.22 -37.02 -7.37
N SER A 12 21.33 -37.27 -6.67
CA SER A 12 22.63 -37.60 -7.24
C SER A 12 22.75 -39.10 -7.51
N ALA A 13 23.30 -39.41 -8.67
CA ALA A 13 23.84 -40.71 -9.04
C ALA A 13 25.05 -41.08 -8.14
N LEU A 14 25.19 -42.37 -7.81
CA LEU A 14 26.42 -43.02 -7.35
C LEU A 14 26.35 -44.50 -7.78
N VAL A 15 27.07 -44.87 -8.84
CA VAL A 15 28.39 -45.53 -8.86
C VAL A 15 28.35 -47.02 -8.49
N GLY A 16 28.61 -47.84 -9.51
CA GLY A 16 28.87 -49.27 -9.37
C GLY A 16 30.22 -49.55 -8.73
N ARG A 17 30.26 -50.58 -7.89
CA ARG A 17 31.48 -51.18 -7.35
C ARG A 17 31.75 -52.51 -8.03
N THR A 18 32.93 -52.63 -8.64
CA THR A 18 33.55 -53.88 -9.10
C THR A 18 34.56 -54.34 -8.05
N ASN A 19 34.40 -55.56 -7.54
CA ASN A 19 35.49 -56.37 -6.96
C ASN A 19 35.79 -57.44 -8.02
N GLY A 20 37.00 -57.76 -8.47
CA GLY A 20 38.32 -57.69 -7.85
C GLY A 20 38.92 -59.10 -7.95
N LEU A 21 39.69 -59.39 -9.00
CA LEU A 21 40.52 -60.60 -9.11
C LEU A 21 41.77 -60.29 -9.95
N THR A 22 42.89 -60.24 -9.24
CA THR A 22 44.26 -59.96 -9.67
C THR A 22 44.89 -61.11 -10.46
N LYS A 23 45.62 -60.81 -11.55
CA LYS A 23 46.58 -61.71 -12.21
C LYS A 23 48.01 -61.39 -11.74
N PRO A 24 48.94 -62.37 -11.69
CA PRO A 24 50.36 -62.09 -11.72
C PRO A 24 50.97 -62.18 -13.14
N ALA A 25 51.89 -61.26 -13.41
CA ALA A 25 52.91 -61.24 -14.47
C ALA A 25 54.10 -62.17 -14.09
N ALA A 26 55.06 -62.60 -14.90
CA ALA A 26 55.43 -62.64 -16.32
C ALA A 26 56.69 -63.56 -16.40
N LEU A 27 57.10 -64.05 -17.58
CA LEU A 27 58.52 -64.09 -18.04
C LEU A 27 58.71 -64.88 -19.36
N ALA A 28 59.26 -64.14 -20.35
CA ALA A 28 60.27 -64.52 -21.38
C ALA A 28 59.95 -65.63 -22.43
N ALA A 29 60.34 -65.59 -23.71
CA ALA A 29 61.07 -64.62 -24.54
C ALA A 29 60.70 -64.81 -26.05
N ALA A 30 61.12 -63.80 -26.83
CA ALA A 30 61.05 -63.46 -28.28
C ALA A 30 61.26 -64.57 -29.37
N PRO A 31 61.32 -64.23 -30.68
CA PRO A 31 60.43 -63.40 -31.53
C PRO A 31 60.06 -64.09 -32.87
N ALA A 32 59.08 -63.58 -33.63
CA ALA A 32 59.20 -63.25 -35.08
C ALA A 32 57.87 -63.22 -35.87
N LYS A 33 57.75 -62.08 -36.57
CA LYS A 33 57.16 -61.79 -37.90
C LYS A 33 55.64 -61.70 -38.12
N PRO A 34 55.22 -60.72 -38.96
CA PRO A 34 53.83 -60.30 -39.12
C PRO A 34 53.18 -60.91 -40.37
N GLY A 35 51.88 -61.17 -40.31
CA GLY A 35 51.03 -61.40 -41.48
C GLY A 35 50.14 -62.64 -41.36
N GLY A 36 48.83 -62.42 -41.23
CA GLY A 36 47.84 -63.49 -41.35
C GLY A 36 46.53 -63.18 -40.62
N ALA A 37 45.46 -63.00 -41.39
CA ALA A 37 44.09 -62.71 -40.98
C ALA A 37 43.63 -63.40 -39.69
N GLY A 38 43.18 -62.60 -38.71
CA GLY A 38 42.56 -63.06 -37.47
C GLY A 38 41.15 -63.61 -37.69
N GLY A 39 41.05 -64.87 -38.08
CA GLY A 39 39.84 -65.66 -37.88
C GLY A 39 39.81 -66.21 -36.44
N SER A 40 38.72 -65.99 -35.70
CA SER A 40 38.53 -66.55 -34.37
C SER A 40 38.69 -68.08 -34.38
N LYS A 41 39.62 -68.62 -33.58
CA LYS A 41 39.82 -70.08 -33.46
C LYS A 41 38.56 -70.72 -32.86
N LYS A 42 37.85 -71.54 -33.66
CA LYS A 42 36.73 -72.36 -33.20
C LYS A 42 37.25 -73.51 -32.32
N LEU A 43 36.74 -73.61 -31.10
CA LEU A 43 36.97 -74.74 -30.19
C LEU A 43 35.98 -75.86 -30.54
N VAL A 44 36.48 -77.09 -30.67
CA VAL A 44 35.67 -78.30 -30.88
C VAL A 44 35.77 -79.18 -29.63
N ILE A 45 34.63 -79.43 -28.99
CA ILE A 45 34.54 -80.30 -27.82
C ILE A 45 34.68 -81.76 -28.30
N LYS A 46 35.77 -82.44 -27.93
CA LYS A 46 35.98 -83.85 -28.25
C LYS A 46 34.92 -84.72 -27.55
N ASN A 47 34.37 -85.71 -28.26
CA ASN A 47 33.34 -86.65 -27.80
C ASN A 47 31.92 -86.08 -27.54
N PHE A 48 31.58 -84.93 -28.12
CA PHE A 48 30.21 -84.42 -28.07
C PHE A 48 29.29 -85.16 -29.06
N ARG A 49 28.75 -86.31 -28.63
CA ARG A 49 28.00 -87.24 -29.51
C ARG A 49 26.55 -86.83 -29.80
N ASP A 50 25.92 -85.98 -28.99
CA ASP A 50 24.65 -85.31 -29.32
C ASP A 50 24.38 -84.15 -28.36
N ARG A 51 23.66 -83.11 -28.82
CA ARG A 51 23.18 -82.05 -27.90
C ARG A 51 22.12 -82.67 -26.98
N PRO A 52 22.16 -82.47 -25.65
CA PRO A 52 21.06 -82.87 -24.78
C PRO A 52 19.76 -82.22 -25.30
N ARG A 53 18.82 -83.06 -25.76
CA ARG A 53 17.49 -82.62 -26.19
C ARG A 53 16.61 -82.60 -24.95
N LEU A 54 15.90 -81.50 -24.75
CA LEU A 54 14.85 -81.44 -23.74
C LEU A 54 13.80 -82.53 -24.02
N PRO A 55 13.15 -83.09 -22.98
CA PRO A 55 11.96 -83.90 -23.18
C PRO A 55 10.92 -83.14 -24.04
N ASP A 56 10.25 -83.82 -24.96
CA ASP A 56 9.29 -83.19 -25.88
C ASP A 56 8.16 -82.43 -25.14
N ASN A 57 7.83 -82.86 -23.91
CA ASN A 57 6.80 -82.24 -23.05
C ASN A 57 7.33 -81.16 -22.10
N TYR A 58 8.63 -80.88 -22.08
CA TYR A 58 9.26 -79.98 -21.10
C TYR A 58 8.68 -78.56 -21.14
N THR A 59 8.42 -78.02 -22.33
CA THR A 59 7.84 -76.68 -22.50
C THR A 59 6.40 -76.61 -21.99
N GLN A 60 5.58 -77.63 -22.30
CA GLN A 60 4.18 -77.71 -21.88
C GLN A 60 4.05 -77.92 -20.37
N ASP A 61 4.87 -78.79 -19.78
CA ASP A 61 4.83 -79.06 -18.34
C ASP A 61 5.37 -77.89 -17.52
N THR A 62 6.40 -77.20 -18.02
CA THR A 62 6.93 -76.00 -17.36
C THR A 62 5.92 -74.84 -17.46
N TRP A 63 5.27 -74.65 -18.61
CA TRP A 63 4.18 -73.68 -18.72
C TRP A 63 3.01 -74.02 -17.79
N ARG A 64 2.63 -75.30 -17.65
CA ARG A 64 1.56 -75.71 -16.73
C ARG A 64 1.84 -75.28 -15.30
N LYS A 65 3.06 -75.49 -14.81
CA LYS A 65 3.50 -75.03 -13.48
C LYS A 65 3.42 -73.51 -13.33
N LEU A 66 3.88 -72.77 -14.33
CA LEU A 66 3.83 -71.31 -14.34
C LEU A 66 2.39 -70.79 -14.38
N HIS A 67 1.52 -71.40 -15.18
CA HIS A 67 0.11 -71.05 -15.28
C HIS A 67 -0.65 -71.35 -13.98
N GLU A 68 -0.37 -72.48 -13.32
CA GLU A 68 -0.89 -72.77 -11.98
C GLU A 68 -0.44 -71.74 -10.95
N ALA A 69 0.83 -71.31 -11.00
CA ALA A 69 1.34 -70.26 -10.12
C ALA A 69 0.68 -68.89 -10.39
N VAL A 70 0.51 -68.50 -11.66
CA VAL A 70 -0.20 -67.26 -12.05
C VAL A 70 -1.65 -67.29 -11.56
N ARG A 71 -2.37 -68.39 -11.77
CA ARG A 71 -3.75 -68.54 -11.25
C ARG A 71 -3.81 -68.51 -9.73
N ALA A 72 -2.86 -69.13 -9.04
CA ALA A 72 -2.79 -69.08 -7.59
C ALA A 72 -2.61 -67.64 -7.09
N VAL A 73 -1.69 -66.87 -7.71
CA VAL A 73 -1.49 -65.44 -7.39
C VAL A 73 -2.78 -64.64 -7.62
N GLN A 74 -3.41 -64.79 -8.79
CA GLN A 74 -4.64 -64.07 -9.16
C GLN A 74 -5.85 -64.38 -8.28
N SER A 75 -5.95 -65.63 -7.80
CA SER A 75 -7.00 -66.06 -6.88
C SER A 75 -6.64 -65.86 -5.40
N SER A 76 -5.57 -65.11 -5.10
CA SER A 76 -5.05 -64.90 -3.75
C SER A 76 -4.85 -66.20 -2.96
N THR A 77 -4.47 -67.28 -3.66
CA THR A 77 -4.20 -68.61 -3.11
C THR A 77 -2.70 -68.88 -3.03
N SER A 78 -2.26 -69.69 -2.07
CA SER A 78 -0.83 -70.03 -1.92
C SER A 78 -0.27 -70.78 -3.12
N ILE A 79 0.90 -70.33 -3.60
CA ILE A 79 1.64 -70.99 -4.67
C ILE A 79 2.25 -72.30 -4.14
N ARG A 80 2.07 -73.40 -4.86
CA ARG A 80 2.60 -74.73 -4.48
C ARG A 80 4.10 -74.90 -4.73
N TYR A 81 4.65 -74.10 -5.63
CA TYR A 81 6.04 -74.12 -6.07
C TYR A 81 6.81 -72.96 -5.43
N ASN A 82 8.12 -73.11 -5.21
CA ASN A 82 8.93 -72.00 -4.70
C ASN A 82 9.25 -70.99 -5.81
N LEU A 83 9.40 -69.72 -5.43
CA LEU A 83 9.58 -68.61 -6.37
C LEU A 83 10.88 -68.73 -7.18
N GLU A 84 11.95 -69.26 -6.57
CA GLU A 84 13.23 -69.47 -7.23
C GLU A 84 13.14 -70.53 -8.34
N GLU A 85 12.46 -71.65 -8.08
CA GLU A 85 12.18 -72.68 -9.09
C GLU A 85 11.32 -72.14 -10.24
N LEU A 86 10.32 -71.31 -9.94
CA LEU A 86 9.49 -70.69 -10.97
C LEU A 86 10.29 -69.66 -11.80
N TYR A 87 11.17 -68.89 -11.16
CA TYR A 87 12.06 -67.97 -11.85
C TYR A 87 13.05 -68.70 -12.77
N GLN A 88 13.72 -69.74 -12.26
CA GLN A 88 14.63 -70.58 -13.05
C GLN A 88 13.91 -71.30 -14.20
N ALA A 89 12.66 -71.71 -13.99
CA ALA A 89 11.81 -72.25 -15.05
C ALA A 89 11.58 -71.23 -16.18
N VAL A 90 11.32 -69.97 -15.85
CA VAL A 90 11.20 -68.88 -16.85
C VAL A 90 12.54 -68.63 -17.55
N GLU A 91 13.65 -68.56 -16.80
CA GLU A 91 14.99 -68.36 -17.36
C GLU A 91 15.38 -69.46 -18.37
N ASN A 92 15.13 -70.72 -18.02
CA ASN A 92 15.37 -71.86 -18.89
C ASN A 92 14.50 -71.79 -20.15
N LEU A 93 13.19 -71.56 -20.01
CA LEU A 93 12.29 -71.41 -21.17
C LEU A 93 12.70 -70.26 -22.10
N CYS A 94 13.14 -69.14 -21.54
CA CYS A 94 13.63 -68.00 -22.31
C CYS A 94 14.93 -68.34 -23.06
N SER A 95 15.85 -69.07 -22.43
CA SER A 95 17.12 -69.51 -23.04
C SER A 95 16.91 -70.45 -24.24
N HIS A 96 15.78 -71.16 -24.28
CA HIS A 96 15.37 -72.01 -25.39
C HIS A 96 14.58 -71.29 -26.51
N LYS A 97 14.63 -69.95 -26.55
CA LYS A 97 13.97 -69.08 -27.56
C LYS A 97 12.44 -69.19 -27.60
N VAL A 98 11.80 -69.60 -26.50
CA VAL A 98 10.33 -69.71 -26.39
C VAL A 98 9.66 -68.41 -25.87
N SER A 99 10.46 -67.38 -25.56
CA SER A 99 10.02 -66.11 -24.96
C SER A 99 8.82 -65.42 -25.62
N PRO A 100 8.70 -65.34 -26.97
CA PRO A 100 7.54 -64.70 -27.62
C PRO A 100 6.21 -65.41 -27.32
N MET A 101 6.23 -66.74 -27.31
CA MET A 101 5.03 -67.54 -27.00
C MET A 101 4.70 -67.41 -25.51
N LEU A 102 5.71 -67.43 -24.64
CA LEU A 102 5.54 -67.32 -23.19
C LEU A 102 4.89 -65.99 -22.79
N TYR A 103 5.32 -64.87 -23.39
CA TYR A 103 4.70 -63.57 -23.14
C TYR A 103 3.24 -63.54 -23.60
N LYS A 104 2.92 -64.07 -24.77
CA LYS A 104 1.54 -64.16 -25.27
C LYS A 104 0.64 -64.99 -24.35
N GLN A 105 1.14 -66.12 -23.87
CA GLN A 105 0.38 -66.98 -22.95
C GLN A 105 0.18 -66.34 -21.58
N LEU A 106 1.19 -65.63 -21.06
CA LEU A 106 1.06 -64.86 -19.82
C LEU A 106 0.03 -63.72 -19.98
N ARG A 107 0.10 -62.97 -21.09
CA ARG A 107 -0.88 -61.92 -21.41
C ARG A 107 -2.30 -62.48 -21.44
N GLN A 108 -2.52 -63.59 -22.14
CA GLN A 108 -3.84 -64.23 -22.21
C GLN A 108 -4.33 -64.68 -20.84
N ALA A 109 -3.47 -65.26 -20.00
CA ALA A 109 -3.86 -65.69 -18.65
C ALA A 109 -4.25 -64.50 -17.75
N CYS A 110 -3.59 -63.36 -17.90
CA CYS A 110 -3.99 -62.13 -17.20
C CYS A 110 -5.28 -61.52 -17.77
N GLU A 111 -5.40 -61.48 -19.10
CA GLU A 111 -6.57 -61.00 -19.82
C GLU A 111 -7.85 -61.74 -19.40
N ASP A 112 -7.85 -63.09 -19.46
CA ASP A 112 -8.99 -63.92 -19.08
C ASP A 112 -9.43 -63.66 -17.63
N HIS A 113 -8.46 -63.48 -16.72
CA HIS A 113 -8.74 -63.20 -15.32
C HIS A 113 -9.37 -61.81 -15.14
N VAL A 114 -8.79 -60.76 -15.72
CA VAL A 114 -9.30 -59.39 -15.60
C VAL A 114 -10.70 -59.27 -16.21
N GLN A 115 -10.96 -59.94 -17.34
CA GLN A 115 -12.31 -59.99 -17.93
C GLN A 115 -13.33 -60.65 -17.00
N ALA A 116 -12.95 -61.68 -16.25
CA ALA A 116 -13.84 -62.29 -15.27
C ALA A 116 -14.15 -61.35 -14.08
N GLN A 117 -13.22 -60.46 -13.71
CA GLN A 117 -13.40 -59.51 -12.61
C GLN A 117 -14.44 -58.41 -12.90
N ILE A 118 -14.85 -58.19 -14.14
CA ILE A 118 -15.81 -57.13 -14.47
C ILE A 118 -17.26 -57.48 -14.10
N LEU A 119 -17.61 -58.77 -14.09
CA LEU A 119 -19.00 -59.23 -13.97
C LEU A 119 -19.68 -58.71 -12.68
N PRO A 120 -19.05 -58.76 -11.49
CA PRO A 120 -19.64 -58.23 -10.27
C PRO A 120 -19.91 -56.71 -10.33
N PHE A 121 -19.11 -55.94 -11.08
CA PHE A 121 -19.31 -54.50 -11.20
C PHE A 121 -20.49 -54.11 -12.11
N ARG A 122 -20.93 -55.03 -12.98
CA ARG A 122 -22.08 -54.81 -13.89
C ARG A 122 -23.42 -55.19 -13.25
N GLU A 123 -23.43 -56.16 -12.35
CA GLU A 123 -24.67 -56.72 -11.76
C GLU A 123 -25.13 -55.98 -10.50
N ASP A 124 -24.20 -55.41 -9.76
CA ASP A 124 -24.45 -54.85 -8.44
C ASP A 124 -25.01 -53.40 -8.47
N SER A 125 -26.22 -53.20 -7.95
CA SER A 125 -26.77 -51.88 -7.57
C SER A 125 -26.29 -51.53 -6.15
N LEU A 126 -25.03 -51.16 -6.02
CA LEU A 126 -24.44 -50.72 -4.77
C LEU A 126 -24.53 -49.21 -4.61
N ASP A 127 -24.57 -48.77 -3.35
CA ASP A 127 -24.26 -47.40 -2.95
C ASP A 127 -22.88 -46.96 -3.51
N SER A 128 -22.78 -45.71 -3.95
CA SER A 128 -21.60 -45.13 -4.59
C SER A 128 -20.33 -45.35 -3.75
N VAL A 129 -20.38 -45.16 -2.43
CA VAL A 129 -19.20 -45.33 -1.56
C VAL A 129 -18.75 -46.79 -1.49
N LEU A 130 -19.68 -47.74 -1.41
CA LEU A 130 -19.37 -49.18 -1.41
C LEU A 130 -18.80 -49.60 -2.76
N PHE A 131 -19.34 -49.08 -3.85
CA PHE A 131 -18.83 -49.30 -5.20
C PHE A 131 -17.38 -48.83 -5.33
N LEU A 132 -17.06 -47.62 -4.86
CA LEU A 132 -15.69 -47.08 -4.86
C LEU A 132 -14.73 -47.91 -4.00
N LYS A 133 -15.16 -48.39 -2.84
CA LYS A 133 -14.33 -49.30 -2.01
C LYS A 133 -14.05 -50.62 -2.73
N LYS A 134 -15.06 -51.22 -3.38
CA LYS A 134 -14.88 -52.45 -4.17
C LYS A 134 -13.88 -52.25 -5.31
N ILE A 135 -14.00 -51.14 -6.05
CA ILE A 135 -13.11 -50.87 -7.18
C ILE A 135 -11.67 -50.62 -6.69
N ASN A 136 -11.51 -49.93 -5.56
CA ASN A 136 -10.21 -49.69 -4.94
C ASN A 136 -9.54 -51.00 -4.47
N THR A 137 -10.29 -51.90 -3.82
CA THR A 137 -9.76 -53.21 -3.42
C THR A 137 -9.35 -54.03 -4.65
N CYS A 138 -10.19 -54.08 -5.69
CA CYS A 138 -9.88 -54.76 -6.94
C CYS A 138 -8.58 -54.23 -7.59
N TRP A 139 -8.40 -52.91 -7.61
CA TRP A 139 -7.17 -52.28 -8.07
C TRP A 139 -5.94 -52.64 -7.21
N GLN A 140 -6.04 -52.50 -5.89
CA GLN A 140 -4.94 -52.79 -4.97
C GLN A 140 -4.49 -54.25 -5.06
N ASP A 141 -5.44 -55.17 -5.17
CA ASP A 141 -5.16 -56.59 -5.34
C ASP A 141 -4.51 -56.86 -6.70
N HIS A 142 -5.05 -56.31 -7.79
CA HIS A 142 -4.45 -56.42 -9.13
C HIS A 142 -2.99 -55.93 -9.15
N CYS A 143 -2.70 -54.77 -8.53
CA CYS A 143 -1.33 -54.25 -8.42
C CYS A 143 -0.41 -55.22 -7.67
N ARG A 144 -0.82 -55.71 -6.50
CA ARG A 144 -0.01 -56.65 -5.71
C ARG A 144 0.25 -57.95 -6.48
N GLN A 145 -0.78 -58.48 -7.13
CA GLN A 145 -0.70 -59.69 -7.93
C GLN A 145 0.23 -59.50 -9.14
N MET A 146 0.14 -58.37 -9.85
CA MET A 146 1.02 -58.07 -10.98
C MET A 146 2.48 -57.85 -10.57
N ILE A 147 2.75 -57.27 -9.39
CA ILE A 147 4.12 -57.21 -8.83
C ILE A 147 4.67 -58.61 -8.60
N MET A 148 3.87 -59.51 -8.04
CA MET A 148 4.26 -60.90 -7.80
C MET A 148 4.51 -61.65 -9.13
N ILE A 149 3.62 -61.52 -10.11
CA ILE A 149 3.80 -62.10 -11.45
C ILE A 149 5.08 -61.55 -12.09
N ARG A 150 5.31 -60.24 -12.02
CA ARG A 150 6.55 -59.64 -12.53
C ARG A 150 7.80 -60.20 -11.84
N SER A 151 7.74 -60.50 -10.54
CA SER A 151 8.88 -61.09 -9.82
C SER A 151 9.21 -62.50 -10.32
N ILE A 152 8.19 -63.33 -10.58
CA ILE A 152 8.35 -64.68 -11.15
C ILE A 152 8.90 -64.60 -12.57
N PHE A 153 8.36 -63.68 -13.39
CA PHE A 153 8.72 -63.52 -14.80
C PHE A 153 9.81 -62.45 -15.03
N LEU A 154 10.62 -62.14 -14.01
CA LEU A 154 11.59 -61.04 -14.06
C LEU A 154 12.60 -61.22 -15.20
N PHE A 155 13.04 -62.46 -15.45
CA PHE A 155 13.95 -62.76 -16.55
C PHE A 155 13.31 -62.47 -17.92
N LEU A 156 12.03 -62.82 -18.11
CA LEU A 156 11.29 -62.54 -19.34
C LEU A 156 11.15 -61.02 -19.57
N ASP A 157 10.80 -60.27 -18.52
CA ASP A 157 10.62 -58.80 -18.56
C ASP A 157 11.95 -58.09 -18.90
N ARG A 158 13.07 -58.53 -18.30
CA ARG A 158 14.39 -57.88 -18.45
C ARG A 158 15.21 -58.33 -19.65
N THR A 159 14.87 -59.46 -20.28
CA THR A 159 15.61 -59.97 -21.45
C THR A 159 14.84 -59.78 -22.74
N TYR A 160 13.67 -60.39 -22.86
CA TYR A 160 12.89 -60.35 -24.10
C TYR A 160 12.09 -59.07 -24.22
N VAL A 161 11.28 -58.72 -23.21
CA VAL A 161 10.38 -57.56 -23.30
C VAL A 161 11.18 -56.25 -23.37
N LEU A 162 12.20 -56.08 -22.52
CA LEU A 162 13.07 -54.90 -22.54
C LEU A 162 13.78 -54.66 -23.89
N GLN A 163 14.08 -55.71 -24.65
CA GLN A 163 14.73 -55.60 -25.96
C GLN A 163 13.73 -55.30 -27.10
N ASN A 164 12.43 -55.39 -26.85
CA ASN A 164 11.38 -55.16 -27.84
C ASN A 164 10.54 -53.93 -27.45
N SER A 165 10.85 -52.77 -28.03
CA SER A 165 10.14 -51.51 -27.75
C SER A 165 8.65 -51.52 -28.10
N THR A 166 8.19 -52.50 -28.89
CA THR A 166 6.78 -52.68 -29.26
C THR A 166 5.97 -53.43 -28.22
N LEU A 167 6.62 -54.10 -27.25
CA LEU A 167 5.94 -54.87 -26.21
C LEU A 167 5.94 -54.08 -24.90
N PRO A 168 4.77 -53.88 -24.25
CA PRO A 168 4.73 -53.27 -22.94
C PRO A 168 5.39 -54.19 -21.90
N SER A 169 6.00 -53.58 -20.86
CA SER A 169 6.49 -54.34 -19.70
C SER A 169 5.35 -55.17 -19.10
N ILE A 170 5.67 -56.20 -18.31
CA ILE A 170 4.62 -57.01 -17.67
C ILE A 170 3.71 -56.12 -16.80
N TRP A 171 4.28 -55.08 -16.17
CA TRP A 171 3.52 -54.10 -15.41
C TRP A 171 2.58 -53.28 -16.29
N ASP A 172 3.11 -52.67 -17.36
CA ASP A 172 2.32 -51.82 -18.27
C ASP A 172 1.23 -52.62 -18.99
N MET A 173 1.50 -53.88 -19.32
CA MET A 173 0.50 -54.82 -19.82
C MET A 173 -0.64 -55.01 -18.80
N GLY A 174 -0.31 -55.22 -17.52
CA GLY A 174 -1.33 -55.33 -16.46
C GLY A 174 -2.18 -54.06 -16.33
N LEU A 175 -1.56 -52.88 -16.47
CA LEU A 175 -2.26 -51.59 -16.49
C LEU A 175 -3.18 -51.45 -17.70
N GLU A 176 -2.69 -51.83 -18.89
CA GLU A 176 -3.45 -51.82 -20.15
C GLU A 176 -4.69 -52.71 -20.05
N LEU A 177 -4.56 -53.92 -19.49
CA LEU A 177 -5.66 -54.87 -19.29
C LEU A 177 -6.71 -54.30 -18.33
N PHE A 178 -6.29 -53.79 -17.17
CA PHE A 178 -7.21 -53.22 -16.18
C PHE A 178 -7.92 -51.98 -16.72
N ARG A 179 -7.20 -51.12 -17.45
CA ARG A 179 -7.78 -49.96 -18.14
C ARG A 179 -8.85 -50.40 -19.12
N THR A 180 -8.55 -51.34 -20.00
CA THR A 180 -9.42 -51.74 -21.11
C THR A 180 -10.68 -52.45 -20.62
N HIS A 181 -10.55 -53.36 -19.66
CA HIS A 181 -11.66 -54.23 -19.26
C HIS A 181 -12.41 -53.75 -18.03
N ILE A 182 -11.79 -53.03 -17.10
CA ILE A 182 -12.46 -52.57 -15.88
C ILE A 182 -12.85 -51.09 -16.02
N ILE A 183 -11.88 -50.19 -16.11
CA ILE A 183 -12.13 -48.74 -15.98
C ILE A 183 -12.69 -48.10 -17.25
N SER A 184 -12.42 -48.66 -18.43
CA SER A 184 -12.98 -48.16 -19.71
C SER A 184 -14.38 -48.70 -20.00
N ASP A 185 -14.91 -49.60 -19.17
CA ASP A 185 -16.32 -49.95 -19.24
C ASP A 185 -17.17 -48.75 -18.84
N LYS A 186 -18.12 -48.36 -19.70
CA LYS A 186 -18.87 -47.11 -19.56
C LYS A 186 -19.61 -46.99 -18.23
N MET A 187 -20.22 -48.08 -17.74
CA MET A 187 -20.98 -48.03 -16.49
C MET A 187 -20.03 -47.87 -15.31
N VAL A 188 -18.94 -48.66 -15.30
CA VAL A 188 -17.93 -48.62 -14.25
C VAL A 188 -17.25 -47.26 -14.21
N GLN A 189 -16.88 -46.72 -15.37
CA GLN A 189 -16.28 -45.40 -15.49
C GLN A 189 -17.20 -44.31 -14.93
N SER A 190 -18.45 -44.23 -15.40
CA SER A 190 -19.37 -43.18 -14.94
C SER A 190 -19.60 -43.27 -13.43
N LYS A 191 -19.95 -44.46 -12.90
CA LYS A 191 -20.15 -44.64 -11.46
C LYS A 191 -18.92 -44.29 -10.63
N THR A 192 -17.72 -44.59 -11.13
CA THR A 192 -16.47 -44.25 -10.45
C THR A 192 -16.26 -42.75 -10.43
N ILE A 193 -16.37 -42.09 -11.59
CA ILE A 193 -16.16 -40.65 -11.70
C ILE A 193 -17.22 -39.88 -10.92
N ASP A 194 -18.49 -40.17 -11.15
CA ASP A 194 -19.62 -39.47 -10.51
C ASP A 194 -19.59 -39.72 -8.99
N GLY A 195 -19.18 -40.91 -8.53
CA GLY A 195 -18.98 -41.21 -7.11
C GLY A 195 -17.81 -40.44 -6.47
N ILE A 196 -16.69 -40.29 -7.18
CA ILE A 196 -15.55 -39.48 -6.71
C ILE A 196 -15.97 -38.01 -6.59
N LEU A 197 -16.68 -37.49 -7.60
CA LEU A 197 -17.17 -36.12 -7.62
C LEU A 197 -18.14 -35.84 -6.46
N LEU A 198 -19.07 -36.75 -6.21
CA LEU A 198 -19.99 -36.68 -5.07
C LEU A 198 -19.27 -36.63 -3.72
N LEU A 199 -18.22 -37.43 -3.52
CA LEU A 199 -17.41 -37.35 -2.31
C LEU A 199 -16.71 -35.99 -2.16
N ILE A 200 -16.22 -35.41 -3.26
CA ILE A 200 -15.58 -34.08 -3.22
C ILE A 200 -16.62 -32.99 -2.92
N GLU A 201 -17.83 -33.09 -3.49
CA GLU A 201 -18.93 -32.18 -3.21
C GLU A 201 -19.35 -32.22 -1.73
N HIS A 202 -19.51 -33.41 -1.16
CA HIS A 202 -19.78 -33.59 0.27
C HIS A 202 -18.68 -32.99 1.14
N GLU A 203 -17.40 -33.18 0.78
CA GLU A 203 -16.30 -32.56 1.51
C GLU A 203 -16.33 -31.01 1.42
N ARG A 204 -16.69 -30.44 0.27
CA ARG A 204 -16.86 -28.99 0.11
C ARG A 204 -18.01 -28.43 0.95
N SER A 205 -19.01 -29.25 1.25
CA SER A 205 -20.12 -28.90 2.16
C SER A 205 -19.78 -29.08 3.65
N GLY A 206 -18.60 -29.63 3.96
CA GLY A 206 -18.10 -29.81 5.33
C GLY A 206 -18.28 -31.22 5.89
N GLU A 207 -18.72 -32.19 5.07
CA GLU A 207 -18.80 -33.59 5.48
C GLU A 207 -17.41 -34.26 5.46
N ALA A 208 -17.18 -35.19 6.39
CA ALA A 208 -15.94 -35.95 6.43
C ALA A 208 -15.96 -37.08 5.39
N VAL A 209 -14.94 -37.13 4.53
CA VAL A 209 -14.78 -38.18 3.51
C VAL A 209 -13.48 -38.94 3.67
N ASP A 210 -13.43 -40.17 3.16
CA ASP A 210 -12.22 -40.99 3.16
C ASP A 210 -11.23 -40.48 2.10
N ARG A 211 -10.36 -39.55 2.51
CA ARG A 211 -9.31 -38.99 1.65
C ARG A 211 -8.31 -40.03 1.16
N SER A 212 -8.12 -41.14 1.89
CA SER A 212 -7.21 -42.21 1.48
C SER A 212 -7.77 -43.01 0.29
N LEU A 213 -9.08 -43.24 0.30
CA LEU A 213 -9.80 -43.85 -0.80
C LEU A 213 -9.73 -42.97 -2.06
N LEU A 214 -10.00 -41.67 -1.94
CA LEU A 214 -9.90 -40.72 -3.05
C LEU A 214 -8.49 -40.68 -3.65
N ARG A 215 -7.46 -40.58 -2.79
CA ARG A 215 -6.06 -40.57 -3.23
C ARG A 215 -5.68 -41.85 -3.99
N SER A 216 -6.14 -43.01 -3.51
CA SER A 216 -5.87 -44.29 -4.15
C SER A 216 -6.56 -44.40 -5.51
N LEU A 217 -7.83 -43.98 -5.60
CA LEU A 217 -8.62 -44.05 -6.84
C LEU A 217 -8.16 -43.03 -7.89
N LEU A 218 -7.86 -41.81 -7.49
CA LEU A 218 -7.33 -40.80 -8.42
C LEU A 218 -5.91 -41.14 -8.85
N GLY A 219 -5.09 -41.70 -7.95
CA GLY A 219 -3.81 -42.31 -8.27
C GLY A 219 -3.94 -43.43 -9.31
N MET A 220 -4.92 -44.33 -9.13
CA MET A 220 -5.26 -45.36 -10.13
C MET A 220 -5.62 -44.74 -11.48
N LEU A 221 -6.49 -43.72 -11.52
CA LEU A 221 -6.87 -43.08 -12.80
C LEU A 221 -5.66 -42.41 -13.48
N SER A 222 -4.70 -41.90 -12.69
CA SER A 222 -3.44 -41.34 -13.20
C SER A 222 -2.52 -42.44 -13.75
N ASP A 223 -2.32 -43.52 -13.01
CA ASP A 223 -1.51 -44.68 -13.44
C ASP A 223 -2.10 -45.33 -14.71
N LEU A 224 -3.43 -45.35 -14.81
CA LEU A 224 -4.18 -45.81 -15.98
C LEU A 224 -4.32 -44.73 -17.07
N GLN A 225 -3.71 -43.55 -16.93
CA GLN A 225 -3.71 -42.48 -17.93
C GLN A 225 -5.11 -42.06 -18.43
N VAL A 226 -6.13 -42.15 -17.57
CA VAL A 226 -7.52 -41.74 -17.87
C VAL A 226 -7.97 -40.55 -17.04
N TYR A 227 -7.16 -40.11 -16.06
CA TYR A 227 -7.47 -39.00 -15.17
C TYR A 227 -7.88 -37.73 -15.92
N LYS A 228 -7.07 -37.26 -16.88
CA LYS A 228 -7.32 -35.98 -17.57
C LYS A 228 -8.61 -36.01 -18.40
N ASP A 229 -8.77 -37.07 -19.19
CA ASP A 229 -9.86 -37.15 -20.17
C ASP A 229 -11.20 -37.53 -19.53
N SER A 230 -11.18 -38.39 -18.50
CA SER A 230 -12.39 -38.94 -17.90
C SER A 230 -12.84 -38.24 -16.62
N PHE A 231 -11.90 -37.73 -15.81
CA PHE A 231 -12.18 -37.10 -14.52
C PHE A 231 -12.00 -35.58 -14.57
N GLU A 232 -10.83 -35.07 -14.96
CA GLU A 232 -10.46 -33.66 -14.78
C GLU A 232 -11.42 -32.70 -15.49
N LEU A 233 -11.87 -33.03 -16.70
CA LEU A 233 -12.85 -32.20 -17.42
C LEU A 233 -14.18 -32.07 -16.66
N LYS A 234 -14.79 -33.19 -16.26
CA LYS A 234 -16.03 -33.21 -15.47
C LYS A 234 -15.84 -32.52 -14.11
N PHE A 235 -14.72 -32.78 -13.44
CA PHE A 235 -14.39 -32.16 -12.16
C PHE A 235 -14.34 -30.64 -12.25
N LEU A 236 -13.70 -30.10 -13.30
CA LEU A 236 -13.62 -28.66 -13.52
C LEU A 236 -14.98 -28.07 -13.91
N GLU A 237 -15.77 -28.76 -14.73
CA GLU A 237 -17.14 -28.33 -15.10
C GLU A 237 -18.06 -28.23 -13.87
N GLU A 238 -18.11 -29.26 -13.03
CA GLU A 238 -18.91 -29.25 -11.80
C GLU A 238 -18.41 -28.22 -10.79
N THR A 239 -17.08 -28.09 -10.64
CA THR A 239 -16.48 -27.07 -9.77
C THR A 239 -16.82 -25.66 -10.23
N ASN A 240 -16.85 -25.42 -11.55
CA ASN A 240 -17.23 -24.14 -12.13
C ASN A 240 -18.69 -23.81 -11.84
N CYS A 241 -19.59 -24.78 -12.03
CA CYS A 241 -21.02 -24.63 -11.72
C CYS A 241 -21.26 -24.34 -10.22
N LEU A 242 -20.62 -25.12 -9.34
CA LEU A 242 -20.74 -24.98 -7.89
C LEU A 242 -20.30 -23.59 -7.42
N TYR A 243 -19.10 -23.15 -7.81
CA TYR A 243 -18.60 -21.84 -7.36
C TYR A 243 -19.31 -20.66 -8.04
N ALA A 244 -19.85 -20.83 -9.25
CA ALA A 244 -20.72 -19.81 -9.85
C ALA A 244 -21.99 -19.58 -9.02
N ALA A 245 -22.65 -20.67 -8.60
CA ALA A 245 -23.84 -20.58 -7.74
C ALA A 245 -23.50 -20.05 -6.33
N GLU A 246 -22.39 -20.53 -5.75
CA GLU A 246 -21.92 -20.08 -4.44
C GLU A 246 -21.56 -18.59 -4.43
N GLY A 247 -20.88 -18.10 -5.47
CA GLY A 247 -20.52 -16.70 -5.64
C GLY A 247 -21.75 -15.78 -5.68
N GLN A 248 -22.74 -16.11 -6.53
CA GLN A 248 -23.98 -15.34 -6.64
C GLN A 248 -24.76 -15.31 -5.32
N ARG A 249 -24.92 -16.47 -4.68
CA ARG A 249 -25.68 -16.61 -3.43
C ARG A 249 -25.03 -15.85 -2.28
N LEU A 250 -23.74 -16.07 -2.04
CA LEU A 250 -23.05 -15.46 -0.91
C LEU A 250 -22.84 -13.94 -1.06
N MET A 251 -22.74 -13.42 -2.29
CA MET A 251 -22.69 -11.97 -2.51
C MET A 251 -23.98 -11.26 -2.05
N GLN A 252 -25.11 -11.94 -2.10
CA GLN A 252 -26.40 -11.42 -1.64
C GLN A 252 -26.60 -11.62 -0.13
N GLU A 253 -26.21 -12.79 0.39
CA GLU A 253 -26.45 -13.17 1.79
C GLU A 253 -25.48 -12.53 2.79
N ARG A 254 -24.25 -12.19 2.38
CA ARG A 254 -23.18 -11.77 3.29
C ARG A 254 -22.63 -10.39 2.97
N GLU A 255 -22.00 -9.80 4.00
CA GLU A 255 -21.21 -8.59 3.85
C GLU A 255 -19.83 -8.89 3.24
N VAL A 256 -19.23 -7.87 2.63
CA VAL A 256 -17.96 -8.01 1.89
C VAL A 256 -16.82 -8.59 2.74
N PRO A 257 -16.58 -8.19 4.00
CA PRO A 257 -15.55 -8.80 4.84
C PRO A 257 -15.72 -10.31 5.00
N GLU A 258 -16.95 -10.76 5.28
CA GLU A 258 -17.26 -12.17 5.49
C GLU A 258 -17.16 -12.97 4.18
N TYR A 259 -17.58 -12.35 3.08
CA TYR A 259 -17.43 -12.92 1.74
C TYR A 259 -15.95 -13.14 1.38
N LEU A 260 -15.09 -12.13 1.55
CA LEU A 260 -13.66 -12.25 1.23
C LEU A 260 -12.95 -13.29 2.10
N ASN A 261 -13.31 -13.37 3.38
CA ASN A 261 -12.84 -14.44 4.27
C ASN A 261 -13.25 -15.83 3.77
N HIS A 262 -14.50 -15.96 3.31
CA HIS A 262 -14.98 -17.20 2.71
C HIS A 262 -14.21 -17.56 1.44
N VAL A 263 -13.92 -16.60 0.55
CA VAL A 263 -13.10 -16.84 -0.65
C VAL A 263 -11.70 -17.31 -0.28
N SER A 264 -11.04 -16.66 0.68
CA SER A 264 -9.71 -17.06 1.15
C SER A 264 -9.73 -18.50 1.68
N LYS A 265 -10.74 -18.85 2.48
CA LYS A 265 -10.94 -20.21 3.00
C LYS A 265 -11.12 -21.22 1.87
N ARG A 266 -11.94 -20.94 0.85
CA ARG A 266 -12.11 -21.84 -0.30
C ARG A 266 -10.82 -22.07 -1.07
N LEU A 267 -10.02 -21.03 -1.28
CA LEU A 267 -8.71 -21.16 -1.94
C LEU A 267 -7.73 -22.02 -1.14
N GLU A 268 -7.74 -21.92 0.19
CA GLU A 268 -6.94 -22.78 1.07
C GLU A 268 -7.42 -24.23 1.03
N GLU A 269 -8.73 -24.46 1.14
CA GLU A 269 -9.31 -25.80 1.08
C GLU A 269 -9.02 -26.49 -0.27
N GLU A 270 -9.20 -25.82 -1.41
CA GLU A 270 -8.86 -26.39 -2.72
C GLU A 270 -7.35 -26.63 -2.88
N GLY A 271 -6.51 -25.76 -2.30
CA GLY A 271 -5.06 -25.97 -2.25
C GLY A 271 -4.69 -27.24 -1.47
N ASP A 272 -5.32 -27.47 -0.32
CA ASP A 272 -5.13 -28.68 0.50
C ASP A 272 -5.62 -29.95 -0.20
N ARG A 273 -6.74 -29.88 -0.94
CA ARG A 273 -7.26 -31.00 -1.75
C ARG A 273 -6.26 -31.42 -2.83
N VAL A 274 -5.61 -30.45 -3.47
CA VAL A 274 -4.55 -30.72 -4.45
C VAL A 274 -3.38 -31.48 -3.81
N ILE A 275 -2.95 -31.05 -2.63
CA ILE A 275 -1.84 -31.72 -1.93
C ILE A 275 -2.26 -33.13 -1.48
N THR A 276 -3.52 -33.32 -1.12
CA THR A 276 -3.97 -34.56 -0.50
C THR A 276 -4.28 -35.67 -1.50
N TYR A 277 -5.07 -35.39 -2.55
CA TYR A 277 -5.57 -36.46 -3.43
C TYR A 277 -5.72 -36.10 -4.93
N LEU A 278 -5.65 -34.84 -5.36
CA LEU A 278 -5.71 -34.50 -6.79
C LEU A 278 -4.33 -34.57 -7.46
N ASP A 279 -4.31 -34.65 -8.80
CA ASP A 279 -3.07 -34.50 -9.56
C ASP A 279 -2.53 -33.06 -9.49
N HIS A 280 -1.21 -32.91 -9.39
CA HIS A 280 -0.57 -31.59 -9.37
C HIS A 280 -0.84 -30.75 -10.62
N GLY A 281 -1.08 -31.39 -11.77
CA GLY A 281 -1.48 -30.72 -13.01
C GLY A 281 -2.82 -29.98 -12.90
N THR A 282 -3.71 -30.42 -12.01
CA THR A 282 -5.05 -29.84 -11.81
C THR A 282 -5.03 -28.57 -10.98
N GLN A 283 -3.96 -28.29 -10.23
CA GLN A 283 -3.89 -27.13 -9.34
C GLN A 283 -4.17 -25.81 -10.07
N LYS A 284 -3.49 -25.58 -11.19
CA LYS A 284 -3.60 -24.33 -11.94
C LYS A 284 -5.01 -24.11 -12.52
N PRO A 285 -5.62 -25.06 -13.26
CA PRO A 285 -6.98 -24.87 -13.78
C PRO A 285 -8.04 -24.80 -12.68
N LEU A 286 -7.88 -25.56 -11.58
CA LEU A 286 -8.80 -25.53 -10.45
C LEU A 286 -8.81 -24.15 -9.77
N ILE A 287 -7.64 -23.65 -9.35
CA ILE A 287 -7.54 -22.36 -8.66
C ILE A 287 -8.01 -21.22 -9.57
N ALA A 288 -7.66 -21.26 -10.87
CA ALA A 288 -8.16 -20.26 -11.82
C ALA A 288 -9.68 -20.28 -11.96
N CYS A 289 -10.32 -21.44 -11.85
CA CYS A 289 -11.77 -21.57 -11.84
C CYS A 289 -12.40 -20.91 -10.60
N VAL A 290 -11.84 -21.18 -9.42
CA VAL A 290 -12.32 -20.58 -8.16
C VAL A 290 -12.14 -19.08 -8.14
N GLU A 291 -10.95 -18.59 -8.52
CA GLU A 291 -10.66 -17.16 -8.61
C GLU A 291 -11.56 -16.46 -9.62
N LYS A 292 -11.84 -17.08 -10.77
CA LYS A 292 -12.77 -16.52 -11.74
C LYS A 292 -14.18 -16.40 -11.16
N GLN A 293 -14.73 -17.48 -10.62
CA GLN A 293 -16.13 -17.52 -10.20
C GLN A 293 -16.41 -16.73 -8.92
N LEU A 294 -15.51 -16.79 -7.92
CA LEU A 294 -15.72 -16.11 -6.63
C LEU A 294 -15.18 -14.67 -6.60
N LEU A 295 -14.29 -14.28 -7.51
CA LEU A 295 -13.76 -12.92 -7.53
C LEU A 295 -13.99 -12.26 -8.89
N GLY A 296 -13.54 -12.89 -9.97
CA GLY A 296 -13.57 -12.31 -11.33
C GLY A 296 -14.94 -11.83 -11.79
N GLU A 297 -15.97 -12.64 -11.67
CA GLU A 297 -17.34 -12.30 -12.08
C GLU A 297 -18.02 -11.25 -11.16
N HIS A 298 -17.40 -10.94 -10.01
CA HIS A 298 -18.00 -10.12 -8.96
C HIS A 298 -17.17 -8.89 -8.54
N LEU A 299 -16.01 -8.64 -9.17
CA LEU A 299 -15.08 -7.56 -8.80
C LEU A 299 -15.77 -6.21 -8.58
N THR A 300 -16.53 -5.75 -9.57
CA THR A 300 -17.20 -4.45 -9.51
C THR A 300 -18.29 -4.42 -8.43
N ALA A 301 -19.05 -5.50 -8.27
CA ALA A 301 -20.11 -5.58 -7.27
C ALA A 301 -19.55 -5.57 -5.84
N ILE A 302 -18.44 -6.26 -5.59
CA ILE A 302 -17.74 -6.27 -4.30
C ILE A 302 -17.27 -4.85 -3.95
N LEU A 303 -16.63 -4.14 -4.89
CA LEU A 303 -16.12 -2.78 -4.65
C LEU A 303 -17.26 -1.79 -4.43
N GLN A 304 -18.31 -1.83 -5.26
CA GLN A 304 -19.47 -0.95 -5.15
C GLN A 304 -20.24 -1.13 -3.84
N LYS A 305 -20.36 -2.37 -3.34
CA LYS A 305 -21.11 -2.66 -2.11
C LYS A 305 -20.30 -2.32 -0.84
N GLY A 306 -18.98 -2.54 -0.84
CA GLY A 306 -18.22 -2.58 0.41
C GLY A 306 -16.97 -1.71 0.52
N LEU A 307 -16.34 -1.26 -0.58
CA LEU A 307 -15.04 -0.58 -0.47
C LEU A 307 -15.13 0.71 0.34
N ASP A 308 -16.14 1.54 0.08
CA ASP A 308 -16.29 2.84 0.74
C ASP A 308 -16.45 2.65 2.26
N HIS A 309 -17.31 1.72 2.68
CA HIS A 309 -17.53 1.40 4.09
C HIS A 309 -16.25 0.90 4.79
N LEU A 310 -15.47 0.02 4.12
CA LEU A 310 -14.19 -0.46 4.64
C LEU A 310 -13.17 0.67 4.84
N LEU A 311 -13.13 1.61 3.90
CA LEU A 311 -12.23 2.77 3.96
C LEU A 311 -12.69 3.77 5.02
N ASP A 312 -14.00 4.04 5.13
CA ASP A 312 -14.56 4.94 6.14
C ASP A 312 -14.31 4.43 7.56
N GLU A 313 -14.57 3.15 7.82
CA GLU A 313 -14.34 2.51 9.13
C GLU A 313 -12.89 2.11 9.41
N ASN A 314 -11.97 2.35 8.46
CA ASN A 314 -10.55 2.03 8.58
C ASN A 314 -10.29 0.55 8.91
N ARG A 315 -11.01 -0.36 8.23
CA ARG A 315 -10.94 -1.82 8.40
C ARG A 315 -9.69 -2.41 7.74
N VAL A 316 -8.52 -2.13 8.32
CA VAL A 316 -7.20 -2.49 7.78
C VAL A 316 -7.04 -3.98 7.41
N PRO A 317 -7.45 -4.97 8.24
CA PRO A 317 -7.30 -6.38 7.87
C PRO A 317 -8.11 -6.77 6.63
N ASP A 318 -9.34 -6.28 6.55
CA ASP A 318 -10.27 -6.57 5.46
C ASP A 318 -9.79 -5.92 4.14
N LEU A 319 -9.23 -4.70 4.21
CA LEU A 319 -8.61 -4.01 3.08
C LEU A 319 -7.36 -4.74 2.57
N ALA A 320 -6.52 -5.25 3.46
CA ALA A 320 -5.33 -6.03 3.09
C ALA A 320 -5.73 -7.35 2.40
N GLN A 321 -6.73 -8.04 2.91
CA GLN A 321 -7.25 -9.26 2.29
C GLN A 321 -7.87 -8.97 0.92
N MET A 322 -8.65 -7.89 0.79
CA MET A 322 -9.19 -7.44 -0.49
C MET A 322 -8.06 -7.21 -1.51
N TYR A 323 -7.01 -6.48 -1.15
CA TYR A 323 -5.88 -6.22 -2.02
C TYR A 323 -5.16 -7.50 -2.47
N GLN A 324 -4.93 -8.44 -1.56
CA GLN A 324 -4.29 -9.72 -1.86
C GLN A 324 -5.13 -10.57 -2.83
N LEU A 325 -6.44 -10.68 -2.59
CA LEU A 325 -7.35 -11.46 -3.43
C LEU A 325 -7.52 -10.82 -4.82
N PHE A 326 -7.70 -9.51 -4.89
CA PHE A 326 -7.91 -8.79 -6.15
C PHE A 326 -6.65 -8.80 -7.03
N SER A 327 -5.47 -8.96 -6.42
CA SER A 327 -4.19 -9.07 -7.13
C SER A 327 -4.04 -10.41 -7.86
N ARG A 328 -4.84 -11.44 -7.52
CA ARG A 328 -4.85 -12.75 -8.19
C ARG A 328 -5.63 -12.75 -9.49
N VAL A 329 -6.60 -11.85 -9.62
CA VAL A 329 -7.53 -11.80 -10.76
C VAL A 329 -7.08 -10.79 -11.80
N ARG A 330 -7.18 -11.16 -13.08
CA ARG A 330 -6.93 -10.25 -14.20
C ARG A 330 -7.85 -9.03 -14.12
N GLY A 331 -7.26 -7.83 -14.05
CA GLY A 331 -8.00 -6.58 -13.95
C GLY A 331 -8.51 -6.22 -12.55
N GLY A 332 -8.36 -7.11 -11.55
CA GLY A 332 -8.82 -6.86 -10.18
C GLY A 332 -8.12 -5.64 -9.54
N GLN A 333 -6.78 -5.59 -9.61
CA GLN A 333 -6.03 -4.44 -9.12
C GLN A 333 -6.37 -3.12 -9.86
N GLN A 334 -6.68 -3.19 -11.15
CA GLN A 334 -7.06 -2.00 -11.94
C GLN A 334 -8.44 -1.48 -11.50
N ALA A 335 -9.40 -2.37 -11.27
CA ALA A 335 -10.71 -2.00 -10.75
C ALA A 335 -10.61 -1.39 -9.34
N LEU A 336 -9.79 -1.99 -8.47
CA LEU A 336 -9.54 -1.47 -7.13
C LEU A 336 -8.92 -0.06 -7.17
N LEU A 337 -7.93 0.18 -8.04
CA LEU A 337 -7.33 1.50 -8.25
C LEU A 337 -8.38 2.55 -8.66
N GLN A 338 -9.28 2.21 -9.60
CA GLN A 338 -10.31 3.11 -10.07
C GLN A 338 -11.27 3.53 -8.93
N HIS A 339 -11.80 2.55 -8.20
CA HIS A 339 -12.72 2.83 -7.09
C HIS A 339 -12.03 3.58 -5.94
N TRP A 340 -10.79 3.22 -5.64
CA TRP A 340 -10.01 3.89 -4.60
C TRP A 340 -9.71 5.36 -4.94
N SER A 341 -9.39 5.67 -6.20
CA SER A 341 -9.23 7.06 -6.65
C SER A 341 -10.53 7.85 -6.58
N GLU A 342 -11.64 7.25 -6.99
CA GLU A 342 -12.96 7.89 -6.94
C GLU A 342 -13.40 8.16 -5.50
N TYR A 343 -13.16 7.22 -4.58
CA TYR A 343 -13.37 7.40 -3.15
C TYR A 343 -12.55 8.59 -2.63
N ILE A 344 -11.24 8.65 -2.92
CA ILE A 344 -10.37 9.75 -2.47
C ILE A 344 -10.89 11.10 -2.98
N LYS A 345 -11.25 11.17 -4.26
CA LYS A 345 -11.79 12.39 -4.87
C LYS A 345 -13.12 12.79 -4.24
N THR A 346 -14.01 11.84 -3.99
CA THR A 346 -15.36 12.10 -3.44
C THR A 346 -15.27 12.59 -2.00
N PHE A 347 -14.59 11.83 -1.14
CA PHE A 347 -14.38 12.20 0.26
C PHE A 347 -13.60 13.53 0.37
N GLY A 348 -12.50 13.66 -0.37
CA GLY A 348 -11.68 14.87 -0.38
C GLY A 348 -12.42 16.11 -0.88
N THR A 349 -13.27 15.97 -1.91
CA THR A 349 -14.11 17.09 -2.40
C THR A 349 -15.05 17.58 -1.30
N ALA A 350 -15.65 16.67 -0.53
CA ALA A 350 -16.56 17.02 0.56
C ALA A 350 -15.86 17.81 1.70
N ILE A 351 -14.55 17.58 1.91
CA ILE A 351 -13.75 18.35 2.87
C ILE A 351 -13.57 19.80 2.39
N VAL A 352 -13.22 20.00 1.12
CA VAL A 352 -12.79 21.32 0.65
C VAL A 352 -13.94 22.22 0.18
N ILE A 353 -15.05 21.65 -0.31
CA ILE A 353 -16.08 22.42 -1.03
C ILE A 353 -16.98 23.27 -0.10
N ASN A 354 -17.20 22.85 1.14
CA ASN A 354 -18.17 23.49 2.05
C ASN A 354 -17.54 24.67 2.83
N PRO A 355 -17.95 25.93 2.58
CA PRO A 355 -17.39 27.09 3.28
C PRO A 355 -17.62 27.10 4.79
N GLU A 356 -18.65 26.41 5.29
CA GLU A 356 -18.94 26.34 6.73
C GLU A 356 -17.86 25.54 7.50
N LYS A 357 -17.15 24.64 6.79
CA LYS A 357 -16.08 23.80 7.33
C LYS A 357 -14.67 24.38 7.11
N ASP A 358 -14.56 25.61 6.62
CA ASP A 358 -13.26 26.27 6.33
C ASP A 358 -12.30 26.30 7.52
N LYS A 359 -12.82 26.31 8.76
CA LYS A 359 -12.01 26.33 9.97
C LYS A 359 -11.24 25.02 10.19
N ASP A 360 -11.87 23.90 9.84
CA ASP A 360 -11.35 22.55 10.13
C ASP A 360 -10.69 21.93 8.88
N MET A 361 -10.97 22.50 7.69
CA MET A 361 -10.52 22.00 6.38
C MET A 361 -9.05 21.54 6.32
N VAL A 362 -8.09 22.35 6.82
CA VAL A 362 -6.66 21.99 6.74
C VAL A 362 -6.33 20.81 7.65
N GLN A 363 -6.93 20.75 8.85
CA GLN A 363 -6.72 19.63 9.77
C GLN A 363 -7.35 18.35 9.20
N ASP A 364 -8.58 18.45 8.70
CA ASP A 364 -9.28 17.32 8.07
C ASP A 364 -8.51 16.77 6.86
N LEU A 365 -7.87 17.63 6.06
CA LEU A 365 -7.00 17.21 4.95
C LEU A 365 -5.74 16.47 5.41
N LEU A 366 -5.12 16.92 6.50
CA LEU A 366 -3.95 16.27 7.08
C LEU A 366 -4.31 14.89 7.63
N ASP A 367 -5.39 14.80 8.39
CA ASP A 367 -5.87 13.56 9.00
C ASP A 367 -6.32 12.56 7.91
N PHE A 368 -6.99 13.06 6.87
CA PHE A 368 -7.35 12.24 5.71
C PHE A 368 -6.12 11.73 4.95
N LYS A 369 -5.11 12.58 4.75
CA LYS A 369 -3.84 12.18 4.12
C LYS A 369 -3.13 11.09 4.90
N ASP A 370 -3.05 11.23 6.23
CA ASP A 370 -2.45 10.23 7.12
C ASP A 370 -3.19 8.89 7.02
N LYS A 371 -4.52 8.90 7.02
CA LYS A 371 -5.36 7.70 6.87
C LYS A 371 -5.08 6.99 5.54
N VAL A 372 -5.07 7.74 4.44
CA VAL A 372 -4.81 7.20 3.10
C VAL A 372 -3.40 6.63 2.98
N ASP A 373 -2.39 7.33 3.49
CA ASP A 373 -1.00 6.84 3.49
C ASP A 373 -0.85 5.55 4.29
N HIS A 374 -1.49 5.46 5.46
CA HIS A 374 -1.45 4.26 6.29
C HIS A 374 -2.06 3.05 5.57
N VAL A 375 -3.19 3.23 4.89
CA VAL A 375 -3.80 2.17 4.08
C VAL A 375 -2.87 1.74 2.94
N ILE A 376 -2.23 2.68 2.23
CA ILE A 376 -1.27 2.33 1.17
C ILE A 376 -0.08 1.54 1.74
N GLU A 377 0.45 1.97 2.88
CA GLU A 377 1.61 1.34 3.51
C GLU A 377 1.31 -0.09 3.98
N VAL A 378 0.22 -0.27 4.73
CA VAL A 378 -0.10 -1.55 5.38
C VAL A 378 -0.93 -2.47 4.48
N CYS A 379 -2.00 -1.95 3.87
CA CYS A 379 -2.94 -2.79 3.12
C CYS A 379 -2.45 -3.05 1.70
N PHE A 380 -1.91 -2.02 1.04
CA PHE A 380 -1.50 -2.09 -0.38
C PHE A 380 0.01 -2.29 -0.58
N GLN A 381 0.74 -2.60 0.50
CA GLN A 381 2.15 -3.00 0.48
C GLN A 381 3.06 -1.97 -0.23
N LYS A 382 2.79 -0.68 -0.06
CA LYS A 382 3.53 0.43 -0.70
C LYS A 382 3.54 0.33 -2.23
N ASN A 383 2.47 -0.16 -2.84
CA ASN A 383 2.38 -0.23 -4.29
C ASN A 383 2.40 1.17 -4.92
N GLU A 384 3.44 1.44 -5.70
CA GLU A 384 3.68 2.74 -6.36
C GLU A 384 2.52 3.22 -7.24
N ARG A 385 1.74 2.30 -7.84
CA ARG A 385 0.55 2.69 -8.63
C ARG A 385 -0.50 3.37 -7.77
N PHE A 386 -0.72 2.86 -6.55
CA PHE A 386 -1.59 3.51 -5.59
C PHE A 386 -0.97 4.84 -5.16
N VAL A 387 0.30 4.87 -4.73
CA VAL A 387 0.96 6.13 -4.32
C VAL A 387 0.80 7.24 -5.38
N ASN A 388 1.05 6.93 -6.65
CA ASN A 388 0.93 7.90 -7.75
C ASN A 388 -0.52 8.36 -7.96
N LEU A 389 -1.47 7.43 -7.92
CA LEU A 389 -2.88 7.74 -8.12
C LEU A 389 -3.48 8.51 -6.92
N MET A 390 -2.97 8.34 -5.68
CA MET A 390 -3.32 9.20 -4.55
C MET A 390 -2.82 10.62 -4.78
N LYS A 391 -1.57 10.78 -5.23
CA LYS A 391 -1.00 12.11 -5.50
C LYS A 391 -1.84 12.87 -6.53
N GLU A 392 -2.16 12.21 -7.64
CA GLU A 392 -3.03 12.78 -8.69
C GLU A 392 -4.45 13.08 -8.18
N SER A 393 -5.03 12.18 -7.39
CA SER A 393 -6.38 12.36 -6.83
C SER A 393 -6.42 13.53 -5.83
N PHE A 394 -5.41 13.65 -4.96
CA PHE A 394 -5.26 14.77 -4.02
C PHE A 394 -5.10 16.10 -4.71
N GLU A 395 -4.22 16.17 -5.73
CA GLU A 395 -4.09 17.36 -6.55
C GLU A 395 -5.42 17.71 -7.25
N THR A 396 -6.12 16.72 -7.78
CA THR A 396 -7.39 16.94 -8.47
C THR A 396 -8.46 17.53 -7.55
N PHE A 397 -8.71 16.93 -6.38
CA PHE A 397 -9.82 17.38 -5.54
C PHE A 397 -9.50 18.66 -4.77
N ILE A 398 -8.25 18.87 -4.32
CA ILE A 398 -7.86 20.09 -3.59
C ILE A 398 -8.09 21.32 -4.48
N ASN A 399 -7.72 21.21 -5.76
CA ASN A 399 -7.85 22.31 -6.71
C ASN A 399 -9.25 22.47 -7.31
N LYS A 400 -10.23 21.62 -6.96
CA LYS A 400 -11.65 21.89 -7.30
C LYS A 400 -12.18 23.15 -6.62
N ARG A 401 -11.61 23.55 -5.49
CA ARG A 401 -11.92 24.82 -4.85
C ARG A 401 -10.80 25.83 -5.12
N PRO A 402 -11.05 26.84 -5.97
CA PRO A 402 -10.03 27.83 -6.30
C PRO A 402 -9.60 28.62 -5.06
N ASN A 403 -8.29 28.89 -4.95
CA ASN A 403 -7.65 29.87 -4.05
C ASN A 403 -7.79 29.64 -2.53
N LYS A 404 -8.92 29.16 -2.03
CA LYS A 404 -9.17 28.99 -0.59
C LYS A 404 -8.25 27.97 0.09
N PRO A 405 -7.96 26.80 -0.51
CA PRO A 405 -6.97 25.88 0.05
C PRO A 405 -5.62 26.55 0.31
N ALA A 406 -5.14 27.37 -0.64
CA ALA A 406 -3.90 28.12 -0.51
C ALA A 406 -3.94 29.14 0.64
N GLU A 407 -5.02 29.93 0.72
CA GLU A 407 -5.25 30.91 1.79
C GLU A 407 -5.26 30.23 3.18
N LEU A 408 -6.05 29.17 3.32
CA LEU A 408 -6.26 28.51 4.61
C LEU A 408 -5.00 27.76 5.06
N ILE A 409 -4.23 27.18 4.14
CA ILE A 409 -2.93 26.58 4.45
C ILE A 409 -1.94 27.65 4.93
N ALA A 410 -1.87 28.81 4.27
CA ALA A 410 -1.04 29.92 4.75
C ALA A 410 -1.43 30.39 6.17
N LYS A 411 -2.74 30.54 6.42
CA LYS A 411 -3.28 30.91 7.74
C LYS A 411 -3.02 29.84 8.81
N HIS A 412 -3.09 28.57 8.43
CA HIS A 412 -2.79 27.46 9.34
C HIS A 412 -1.31 27.48 9.74
N VAL A 413 -0.39 27.67 8.78
CA VAL A 413 1.04 27.81 9.08
C VAL A 413 1.32 29.04 9.96
N ASP A 414 0.68 30.18 9.67
CA ASP A 414 0.79 31.37 10.53
C ASP A 414 0.33 31.08 11.96
N SER A 415 -0.79 30.39 12.12
CA SER A 415 -1.28 29.98 13.44
C SER A 415 -0.24 29.12 14.16
N LYS A 416 0.40 28.15 13.48
CA LYS A 416 1.42 27.26 14.06
C LYS A 416 2.71 27.99 14.46
N LEU A 417 3.09 29.06 13.75
CA LEU A 417 4.32 29.82 13.99
C LEU A 417 4.18 31.00 14.96
N ARG A 418 2.98 31.27 15.52
CA ARG A 418 2.76 32.38 16.46
C ARG A 418 3.21 32.08 17.90
N ALA A 419 3.75 33.10 18.56
CA ALA A 419 4.10 33.11 19.97
C ALA A 419 2.85 32.89 20.83
N GLY A 420 2.73 31.70 21.42
CA GLY A 420 1.55 31.27 22.19
C GLY A 420 1.21 29.79 22.04
N ASN A 421 1.70 29.12 20.99
CA ASN A 421 1.58 27.67 20.84
C ASN A 421 2.56 26.92 21.74
N LYS A 422 2.35 27.02 23.06
CA LYS A 422 3.18 26.34 24.06
C LYS A 422 2.94 24.82 24.14
N GLU A 423 2.10 24.28 23.27
CA GLU A 423 1.65 22.89 23.31
C GLU A 423 2.48 21.96 22.40
N ALA A 424 3.32 22.48 21.50
CA ALA A 424 4.16 21.67 20.61
C ALA A 424 5.65 21.89 20.89
N THR A 425 6.39 20.79 21.00
CA THR A 425 7.86 20.80 20.98
C THR A 425 8.37 21.21 19.60
N ASP A 426 9.63 21.65 19.51
CA ASP A 426 10.26 22.01 18.23
C ASP A 426 10.23 20.82 17.23
N GLU A 427 10.37 19.58 17.72
CA GLU A 427 10.28 18.37 16.88
C GLU A 427 8.85 18.14 16.33
N GLU A 428 7.83 18.29 17.17
CA GLU A 428 6.44 18.13 16.74
C GLU A 428 6.02 19.24 15.77
N LEU A 429 6.51 20.46 16.00
CA LEU A 429 6.30 21.58 15.10
C LEU A 429 6.93 21.29 13.74
N GLU A 430 8.17 20.80 13.70
CA GLU A 430 8.87 20.46 12.46
C GLU A 430 8.14 19.36 11.68
N ARG A 431 7.71 18.28 12.35
CA ARG A 431 6.90 17.21 11.72
C ARG A 431 5.57 17.75 11.17
N THR A 432 4.94 18.68 11.89
CA THR A 432 3.70 19.31 11.46
C THR A 432 3.93 20.16 10.20
N LEU A 433 5.02 20.94 10.16
CA LEU A 433 5.40 21.73 8.98
C LEU A 433 5.68 20.83 7.78
N ASP A 434 6.36 19.70 7.96
CA ASP A 434 6.60 18.73 6.88
C ASP A 434 5.30 18.18 6.30
N LYS A 435 4.34 17.80 7.14
CA LYS A 435 3.03 17.33 6.68
C LYS A 435 2.27 18.41 5.91
N ILE A 436 2.29 19.65 6.39
CA ILE A 436 1.67 20.78 5.68
C ILE A 436 2.36 20.99 4.32
N MET A 437 3.67 20.80 4.24
CA MET A 437 4.39 20.95 2.98
C MET A 437 4.05 19.87 1.97
N ILE A 438 3.71 18.65 2.41
CA ILE A 438 3.16 17.63 1.52
C ILE A 438 1.83 18.10 0.91
N LEU A 439 0.92 18.68 1.70
CA LEU A 439 -0.33 19.24 1.17
C LEU A 439 -0.11 20.41 0.22
N PHE A 440 0.83 21.29 0.54
CA PHE A 440 1.18 22.45 -0.29
C PHE A 440 1.62 22.06 -1.71
N ARG A 441 2.30 20.91 -1.87
CA ARG A 441 2.69 20.43 -3.21
C ARG A 441 1.49 20.22 -4.12
N PHE A 442 0.36 19.81 -3.57
CA PHE A 442 -0.87 19.54 -4.32
C PHE A 442 -1.64 20.80 -4.74
N ILE A 443 -1.26 21.99 -4.29
CA ILE A 443 -1.99 23.23 -4.59
C ILE A 443 -1.47 23.87 -5.88
N HIS A 444 -2.36 24.36 -6.73
CA HIS A 444 -2.02 25.16 -7.92
C HIS A 444 -1.68 26.63 -7.58
N GLY A 445 -2.53 27.31 -6.81
CA GLY A 445 -2.34 28.73 -6.42
C GLY A 445 -1.26 28.99 -5.36
N LYS A 446 0.01 28.68 -5.66
CA LYS A 446 1.16 28.85 -4.75
C LYS A 446 1.53 30.32 -4.51
N ASP A 447 1.32 31.16 -5.49
CA ASP A 447 1.39 32.64 -5.45
C ASP A 447 0.33 33.24 -4.49
N VAL A 448 -0.87 32.67 -4.45
CA VAL A 448 -1.93 33.04 -3.49
C VAL A 448 -1.44 32.71 -2.08
N PHE A 449 -0.91 31.51 -1.88
CA PHE A 449 -0.25 31.14 -0.61
C PHE A 449 0.86 32.14 -0.26
N GLU A 450 1.77 32.47 -1.19
CA GLU A 450 2.86 33.43 -0.96
C GLU A 450 2.34 34.79 -0.49
N ALA A 451 1.27 35.29 -1.12
CA ALA A 451 0.71 36.60 -0.80
C ALA A 451 0.16 36.68 0.62
N PHE A 452 -0.56 35.64 1.07
CA PHE A 452 -1.05 35.53 2.44
C PHE A 452 0.10 35.28 3.44
N TYR A 453 0.98 34.33 3.13
CA TYR A 453 2.13 33.99 3.96
C TYR A 453 3.04 35.20 4.21
N LYS A 454 3.38 35.96 3.16
CA LYS A 454 4.22 37.17 3.24
C LYS A 454 3.62 38.24 4.13
N LYS A 455 2.30 38.45 4.04
CA LYS A 455 1.60 39.43 4.88
C LYS A 455 1.68 39.05 6.36
N ASP A 456 1.44 37.78 6.66
CA ASP A 456 1.44 37.32 8.05
C ASP A 456 2.86 37.18 8.62
N LEU A 457 3.84 36.78 7.81
CA LEU A 457 5.26 36.86 8.17
C LEU A 457 5.67 38.29 8.53
N ALA A 458 5.28 39.29 7.73
CA ALA A 458 5.59 40.68 8.03
C ALA A 458 5.06 41.13 9.40
N LYS A 459 3.83 40.72 9.75
CA LYS A 459 3.24 40.99 11.07
C LYS A 459 4.02 40.28 12.19
N ARG A 460 4.43 39.03 11.98
CA ARG A 460 5.17 38.25 12.98
C ARG A 460 6.56 38.86 13.26
N LEU A 461 7.28 39.25 12.21
CA LEU A 461 8.59 39.89 12.29
C LEU A 461 8.52 41.27 12.97
N LEU A 462 7.60 42.15 12.55
CA LEU A 462 7.57 43.54 13.03
C LEU A 462 6.97 43.70 14.43
N VAL A 463 6.04 42.82 14.82
CA VAL A 463 5.29 42.96 16.09
C VAL A 463 5.74 41.94 17.15
N GLY A 464 6.83 41.22 16.87
CA GLY A 464 7.53 40.33 17.80
C GLY A 464 6.63 39.20 18.29
N LYS A 465 6.09 38.40 17.36
CA LYS A 465 5.16 37.30 17.66
C LYS A 465 5.53 35.96 17.02
N SER A 466 6.77 35.74 16.60
CA SER A 466 7.20 34.41 16.14
C SER A 466 7.45 33.47 17.32
N ALA A 467 7.11 32.19 17.17
CA ALA A 467 7.37 31.15 18.15
C ALA A 467 8.87 30.87 18.30
N SER A 468 9.57 30.74 17.17
CA SER A 468 11.02 30.53 17.11
C SER A 468 11.58 31.14 15.83
N VAL A 469 12.78 31.72 15.91
CA VAL A 469 13.50 32.24 14.74
C VAL A 469 13.96 31.08 13.84
N ASP A 470 14.39 29.98 14.44
CA ASP A 470 14.87 28.80 13.72
C ASP A 470 13.72 28.10 12.99
N ALA A 471 12.52 28.04 13.59
CA ALA A 471 11.33 27.51 12.93
C ALA A 471 10.93 28.34 11.69
N GLU A 472 11.04 29.67 11.75
CA GLU A 472 10.74 30.52 10.59
C GLU A 472 11.78 30.35 9.47
N LYS A 473 13.06 30.20 9.82
CA LYS A 473 14.13 29.88 8.85
C LYS A 473 13.96 28.49 8.24
N SER A 474 13.55 27.50 9.05
CA SER A 474 13.21 26.15 8.58
C SER A 474 12.09 26.19 7.56
N MET A 475 10.98 26.89 7.86
CA MET A 475 9.85 27.01 6.94
C MET A 475 10.25 27.67 5.61
N LEU A 476 11.09 28.72 5.63
CA LEU A 476 11.62 29.31 4.40
C LEU A 476 12.48 28.34 3.59
N SER A 477 13.32 27.55 4.27
CA SER A 477 14.13 26.52 3.61
C SER A 477 13.25 25.50 2.88
N LYS A 478 12.17 25.03 3.52
CA LYS A 478 11.20 24.10 2.91
C LYS A 478 10.51 24.72 1.69
N LEU A 479 10.04 25.96 1.80
CA LEU A 479 9.43 26.67 0.66
C LEU A 479 10.43 26.87 -0.50
N LYS A 480 11.70 27.13 -0.19
CA LYS A 480 12.75 27.27 -1.20
C LYS A 480 13.05 25.96 -1.92
N HIS A 481 13.03 24.84 -1.18
CA HIS A 481 13.21 23.52 -1.78
C HIS A 481 12.08 23.17 -2.76
N GLU A 482 10.84 23.46 -2.39
CA GLU A 482 9.65 23.10 -3.17
C GLU A 482 9.38 24.05 -4.36
N CYS A 483 9.62 25.37 -4.20
CA CYS A 483 9.26 26.39 -5.20
C CYS A 483 10.46 27.12 -5.81
N GLY A 484 11.68 26.83 -5.35
CA GLY A 484 12.90 27.49 -5.80
C GLY A 484 13.18 28.85 -5.14
N ALA A 485 14.35 29.41 -5.48
CA ALA A 485 14.86 30.63 -4.86
C ALA A 485 14.11 31.91 -5.28
N ALA A 486 13.54 31.94 -6.49
CA ALA A 486 12.80 33.11 -6.97
C ALA A 486 11.53 33.37 -6.13
N PHE A 487 10.81 32.31 -5.79
CA PHE A 487 9.59 32.35 -4.96
C PHE A 487 9.88 32.89 -3.55
N THR A 488 11.00 32.47 -2.95
CA THR A 488 11.36 32.83 -1.57
C THR A 488 12.19 34.11 -1.46
N SER A 489 12.72 34.65 -2.56
CA SER A 489 13.62 35.81 -2.59
C SER A 489 13.11 37.02 -1.79
N LYS A 490 11.83 37.38 -1.94
CA LYS A 490 11.22 38.50 -1.19
C LYS A 490 11.17 38.20 0.31
N LEU A 491 10.82 36.96 0.69
CA LEU A 491 10.74 36.54 2.09
C LEU A 491 12.12 36.52 2.74
N GLU A 492 13.14 36.00 2.05
CA GLU A 492 14.54 36.07 2.50
C GLU A 492 15.01 37.52 2.65
N GLY A 493 14.61 38.39 1.72
CA GLY A 493 14.85 39.83 1.79
C GLY A 493 14.28 40.47 3.06
N MET A 494 13.08 40.07 3.48
CA MET A 494 12.49 40.54 4.74
C MET A 494 13.34 40.18 5.97
N PHE A 495 13.92 38.97 6.02
CA PHE A 495 14.83 38.58 7.10
C PHE A 495 16.12 39.38 7.08
N LYS A 496 16.72 39.58 5.90
CA LYS A 496 17.92 40.41 5.74
C LYS A 496 17.68 41.84 6.21
N ASP A 497 16.53 42.43 5.87
CA ASP A 497 16.16 43.77 6.34
C ASP A 497 16.07 43.84 7.88
N MET A 498 15.58 42.79 8.55
CA MET A 498 15.55 42.72 10.02
C MET A 498 16.93 42.63 10.65
N GLU A 499 17.85 41.88 10.05
CA GLU A 499 19.25 41.79 10.50
C GLU A 499 19.98 43.12 10.29
N LEU A 500 19.92 43.68 9.07
CA LEU A 500 20.53 44.97 8.74
C LEU A 500 19.98 46.12 9.60
N SER A 501 18.69 46.11 9.91
CA SER A 501 18.09 47.11 10.79
C SER A 501 18.69 47.10 12.20
N LYS A 502 18.98 45.91 12.74
CA LYS A 502 19.64 45.79 14.06
C LYS A 502 21.04 46.39 14.03
N ASP A 503 21.82 46.11 12.99
CA ASP A 503 23.17 46.64 12.84
C ASP A 503 23.17 48.17 12.69
N ILE A 504 22.26 48.70 11.87
CA ILE A 504 22.06 50.15 11.71
C ILE A 504 21.69 50.80 13.05
N MET A 505 20.82 50.15 13.84
CA MET A 505 20.40 50.66 15.15
C MET A 505 21.54 50.67 16.18
N VAL A 506 22.46 49.71 16.15
CA VAL A 506 23.67 49.74 17.00
C VAL A 506 24.51 50.98 16.68
N HIS A 507 24.75 51.24 15.40
CA HIS A 507 25.49 52.42 14.98
C HIS A 507 24.78 53.74 15.29
N PHE A 508 23.45 53.77 15.19
CA PHE A 508 22.65 54.95 15.56
C PHE A 508 22.74 55.24 17.06
N LYS A 509 22.58 54.21 17.90
CA LYS A 509 22.70 54.37 19.37
C LYS A 509 24.10 54.83 19.78
N GLN A 510 25.16 54.31 19.16
CA GLN A 510 26.53 54.79 19.38
C GLN A 510 26.71 56.25 18.95
N HIS A 511 26.16 56.64 17.81
CA HIS A 511 26.20 58.03 17.35
C HIS A 511 25.46 58.98 18.31
N MET A 512 24.31 58.55 18.83
CA MET A 512 23.53 59.33 19.80
C MET A 512 24.20 59.44 21.16
N GLN A 513 24.91 58.40 21.61
CA GLN A 513 25.65 58.43 22.87
C GLN A 513 26.81 59.44 22.88
N ASN A 514 27.33 59.78 21.69
CA ASN A 514 28.35 60.81 21.52
C ASN A 514 27.75 62.24 21.45
N GLN A 515 26.43 62.38 21.43
CA GLN A 515 25.75 63.67 21.51
C GLN A 515 25.26 63.91 22.94
N SER A 516 25.41 65.14 23.44
CA SER A 516 25.12 65.51 24.84
C SER A 516 23.63 65.48 25.23
N ASP A 517 22.71 65.21 24.29
CA ASP A 517 21.26 65.28 24.45
C ASP A 517 20.60 63.97 24.00
N SER A 518 20.68 62.93 24.83
CA SER A 518 19.90 61.71 24.66
C SER A 518 18.51 61.95 25.26
N GLY A 519 17.56 62.37 24.43
CA GLY A 519 16.17 62.61 24.84
C GLY A 519 15.52 61.42 25.58
N PRO A 520 14.36 61.60 26.22
CA PRO A 520 13.79 60.63 27.17
C PRO A 520 13.21 59.35 26.53
N ILE A 521 13.11 59.28 25.20
CA ILE A 521 12.47 58.18 24.47
C ILE A 521 13.54 57.27 23.86
N ASP A 522 13.50 55.97 24.19
CA ASP A 522 14.31 54.95 23.52
C ASP A 522 13.69 54.55 22.18
N LEU A 523 14.27 55.04 21.08
CA LEU A 523 13.83 54.74 19.72
C LEU A 523 14.53 53.50 19.16
N THR A 524 13.75 52.59 18.59
CA THR A 524 14.24 51.52 17.72
C THR A 524 13.53 51.57 16.38
N VAL A 525 14.28 51.55 15.28
CA VAL A 525 13.76 51.68 13.92
C VAL A 525 14.07 50.41 13.12
N ASN A 526 13.08 49.90 12.40
CA ASN A 526 13.27 48.87 11.39
C ASN A 526 13.16 49.51 9.99
N ILE A 527 14.19 49.32 9.16
CA ILE A 527 14.26 49.82 7.80
C ILE A 527 13.93 48.70 6.83
N LEU A 528 12.90 48.90 6.03
CA LEU A 528 12.30 47.88 5.18
C LEU A 528 12.48 48.24 3.70
N THR A 529 12.93 47.29 2.90
CA THR A 529 13.07 47.47 1.45
C THR A 529 11.69 47.36 0.78
N MET A 530 11.18 48.47 0.23
CA MET A 530 9.79 48.58 -0.28
C MET A 530 9.36 47.45 -1.23
N GLY A 531 10.27 46.90 -2.04
CA GLY A 531 9.96 45.81 -2.99
C GLY A 531 9.83 44.40 -2.39
N TYR A 532 10.32 44.18 -1.16
CA TYR A 532 10.25 42.87 -0.50
C TYR A 532 9.03 42.73 0.41
N TRP A 533 8.61 43.84 1.01
CA TRP A 533 7.53 43.85 1.99
C TRP A 533 6.16 44.04 1.32
N PRO A 534 5.06 43.67 2.00
CA PRO A 534 3.73 44.05 1.55
C PRO A 534 3.61 45.57 1.33
N THR A 535 2.81 45.98 0.36
CA THR A 535 2.48 47.40 0.20
C THR A 535 1.65 47.88 1.40
N TYR A 536 2.08 48.99 2.02
CA TYR A 536 1.38 49.65 3.11
C TYR A 536 0.94 51.04 2.66
N THR A 537 -0.34 51.36 2.86
CA THR A 537 -0.85 52.71 2.61
C THR A 537 -0.34 53.64 3.70
N PRO A 538 0.41 54.71 3.36
CA PRO A 538 0.83 55.71 4.34
C PRO A 538 -0.40 56.39 4.93
N MET A 539 -0.38 56.62 6.24
CA MET A 539 -1.40 57.39 6.96
C MET A 539 -0.72 58.56 7.66
N GLU A 540 -1.19 59.77 7.36
CA GLU A 540 -0.73 60.97 8.04
C GLU A 540 -1.39 61.04 9.42
N VAL A 541 -0.58 61.29 10.44
CA VAL A 541 -1.02 61.45 11.84
C VAL A 541 -0.19 62.54 12.50
N HIS A 542 -0.75 63.16 13.53
CA HIS A 542 -0.06 64.18 14.30
C HIS A 542 0.80 63.54 15.39
N LEU A 543 2.11 63.44 15.14
CA LEU A 543 3.08 62.98 16.13
C LEU A 543 3.45 64.11 17.10
N THR A 544 3.79 63.76 18.34
CA THR A 544 4.27 64.76 19.29
C THR A 544 5.60 65.38 18.83
N PRO A 545 5.91 66.63 19.21
CA PRO A 545 7.15 67.29 18.80
C PRO A 545 8.42 66.49 19.14
N GLU A 546 8.43 65.78 20.28
CA GLU A 546 9.53 64.91 20.68
C GLU A 546 9.75 63.74 19.72
N MET A 547 8.66 63.11 19.26
CA MET A 547 8.72 62.00 18.29
C MET A 547 9.20 62.48 16.92
N VAL A 548 8.73 63.65 16.48
CA VAL A 548 9.17 64.27 15.20
C VAL A 548 10.67 64.58 15.24
N LYS A 549 11.17 65.17 16.34
CA LYS A 549 12.61 65.45 16.53
C LYS A 549 13.43 64.16 16.36
N LEU A 550 13.02 63.06 17.00
CA LEU A 550 13.71 61.78 16.90
C LEU A 550 13.67 61.19 15.49
N GLN A 551 12.54 61.29 14.79
CA GLN A 551 12.42 60.83 13.41
C GLN A 551 13.35 61.59 12.47
N GLU A 552 13.44 62.92 12.60
CA GLU A 552 14.32 63.73 11.74
C GLU A 552 15.81 63.51 12.06
N VAL A 553 16.18 63.36 13.34
CA VAL A 553 17.56 63.00 13.74
C VAL A 553 17.97 61.65 13.16
N PHE A 554 17.11 60.64 13.27
CA PHE A 554 17.37 59.33 12.68
C PHE A 554 17.44 59.40 11.14
N LYS A 555 16.53 60.14 10.50
CA LYS A 555 16.48 60.31 9.05
C LYS A 555 17.74 60.98 8.52
N ALA A 556 18.23 62.04 9.18
CA ALA A 556 19.49 62.69 8.83
C ALA A 556 20.68 61.73 8.96
N PHE A 557 20.75 60.96 10.07
CA PHE A 557 21.77 59.93 10.25
C PHE A 557 21.74 58.87 9.14
N TYR A 558 20.56 58.35 8.80
CA TYR A 558 20.41 57.30 7.81
C TYR A 558 20.78 57.80 6.40
N LEU A 559 20.25 58.95 5.99
CA LEU A 559 20.52 59.52 4.66
C LEU A 559 21.97 59.99 4.51
N GLY A 560 22.62 60.42 5.60
CA GLY A 560 24.04 60.74 5.59
C GLY A 560 24.96 59.54 5.33
N LYS A 561 24.53 58.33 5.72
CA LYS A 561 25.28 57.08 5.47
C LYS A 561 24.84 56.35 4.20
N HIS A 562 23.61 56.57 3.75
CA HIS A 562 23.00 55.86 2.62
C HIS A 562 22.50 56.83 1.55
N SER A 563 23.46 57.42 0.82
CA SER A 563 23.20 58.35 -0.28
C SER A 563 22.32 57.73 -1.38
N GLY A 564 21.42 58.54 -1.94
CA GLY A 564 20.52 58.13 -3.03
C GLY A 564 19.27 57.36 -2.61
N ARG A 565 19.00 57.22 -1.31
CA ARG A 565 17.77 56.60 -0.78
C ARG A 565 16.73 57.64 -0.36
N LYS A 566 15.46 57.24 -0.36
CA LYS A 566 14.35 58.01 0.21
C LYS A 566 13.67 57.17 1.30
N LEU A 567 13.39 57.79 2.43
CA LEU A 567 12.64 57.16 3.52
C LEU A 567 11.17 57.58 3.48
N GLN A 568 10.29 56.65 3.86
CA GLN A 568 8.87 56.88 4.07
C GLN A 568 8.46 56.17 5.37
N TRP A 569 8.02 56.92 6.36
CA TRP A 569 7.57 56.36 7.64
C TRP A 569 6.19 55.69 7.49
N GLN A 570 6.05 54.50 8.07
CA GLN A 570 4.81 53.72 8.06
C GLN A 570 4.24 53.65 9.49
N THR A 571 3.35 54.59 9.80
CA THR A 571 2.75 54.81 11.13
C THR A 571 1.88 53.63 11.57
N THR A 572 1.24 52.96 10.62
CA THR A 572 0.41 51.75 10.81
C THR A 572 1.18 50.56 11.41
N LEU A 573 2.50 50.52 11.25
CA LEU A 573 3.37 49.45 11.77
C LEU A 573 4.04 49.82 13.10
N GLY A 574 3.91 51.08 13.51
CA GLY A 574 4.52 51.62 14.71
C GLY A 574 3.90 51.05 15.99
N HIS A 575 4.72 50.84 17.00
CA HIS A 575 4.29 50.50 18.35
C HIS A 575 5.23 51.11 19.37
N ALA A 576 4.72 51.31 20.59
CA ALA A 576 5.46 51.90 21.69
C ALA A 576 5.15 51.18 23.01
N VAL A 577 6.00 51.44 24.00
CA VAL A 577 5.77 51.07 25.40
C VAL A 577 5.50 52.34 26.18
N LEU A 578 4.29 52.48 26.70
CA LEU A 578 3.91 53.60 27.56
C LEU A 578 3.97 53.19 29.02
N LYS A 579 4.51 54.07 29.86
CA LYS A 579 4.40 53.96 31.32
C LYS A 579 3.16 54.74 31.75
N ALA A 580 2.29 54.07 32.50
CA ALA A 580 1.05 54.66 32.99
C ALA A 580 1.01 54.58 34.52
N GLU A 581 0.61 55.69 35.13
CA GLU A 581 0.45 55.85 36.57
C GLU A 581 -1.03 55.72 36.91
N PHE A 582 -1.40 54.68 37.66
CA PHE A 582 -2.75 54.49 38.19
C PHE A 582 -2.72 54.49 39.72
N LYS A 583 -3.91 54.65 40.36
CA LYS A 583 -4.04 54.64 41.82
C LYS A 583 -3.48 53.36 42.47
N GLU A 584 -3.60 52.21 41.79
CA GLU A 584 -3.11 50.91 42.28
C GLU A 584 -1.68 50.57 41.84
N GLY A 585 -0.97 51.53 41.26
CA GLY A 585 0.45 51.43 40.91
C GLY A 585 0.74 51.53 39.42
N LYS A 586 2.04 51.48 39.11
CA LYS A 586 2.59 51.67 37.77
C LYS A 586 2.31 50.48 36.87
N LYS A 587 1.99 50.74 35.60
CA LYS A 587 1.81 49.73 34.55
C LYS A 587 2.55 50.14 33.29
N GLU A 588 2.90 49.16 32.47
CA GLU A 588 3.44 49.38 31.14
C GLU A 588 2.50 48.83 30.08
N PHE A 589 2.16 49.66 29.09
CA PHE A 589 1.32 49.29 27.98
C PHE A 589 2.13 49.13 26.71
N GLN A 590 2.11 47.94 26.12
CA GLN A 590 2.58 47.72 24.76
C GLN A 590 1.42 47.98 23.80
N VAL A 591 1.48 49.11 23.12
CA VAL A 591 0.40 49.71 22.32
C VAL A 591 0.88 50.05 20.91
N SER A 592 -0.05 50.13 19.96
CA SER A 592 0.26 50.68 18.63
C SER A 592 0.56 52.18 18.71
N LEU A 593 1.10 52.72 17.62
CA LEU A 593 1.33 54.16 17.50
C LEU A 593 0.01 54.95 17.60
N PHE A 594 -1.06 54.46 16.97
CA PHE A 594 -2.39 55.09 17.06
C PHE A 594 -2.93 55.12 18.49
N GLN A 595 -2.84 53.99 19.19
CA GLN A 595 -3.20 53.92 20.61
C GLN A 595 -2.33 54.86 21.46
N THR A 596 -1.06 55.04 21.10
CA THR A 596 -0.13 55.93 21.80
C THR A 596 -0.59 57.38 21.70
N LEU A 597 -0.89 57.86 20.49
CA LEU A 597 -1.35 59.23 20.28
C LEU A 597 -2.63 59.53 21.05
N VAL A 598 -3.60 58.61 21.01
CA VAL A 598 -4.86 58.75 21.76
C VAL A 598 -4.61 58.82 23.26
N LEU A 599 -3.78 57.93 23.82
CA LEU A 599 -3.53 57.89 25.26
C LEU A 599 -2.75 59.11 25.76
N LEU A 600 -1.84 59.66 24.95
CA LEU A 600 -1.05 60.83 25.32
C LEU A 600 -1.91 62.09 25.50
N MET A 601 -3.06 62.20 24.81
CA MET A 601 -4.00 63.32 24.99
C MET A 601 -4.51 63.40 26.44
N PHE A 602 -4.63 62.27 27.13
CA PHE A 602 -5.13 62.21 28.50
C PHE A 602 -4.13 62.68 29.56
N ASN A 603 -2.93 63.12 29.16
CA ASN A 603 -2.02 63.84 30.06
C ASN A 603 -2.42 65.32 30.23
N GLU A 604 -3.19 65.88 29.28
CA GLU A 604 -3.60 67.30 29.24
C GLU A 604 -5.11 67.51 29.44
N GLY A 605 -5.89 66.43 29.56
CA GLY A 605 -7.33 66.48 29.83
C GLY A 605 -7.92 65.13 30.24
N ASP A 606 -9.05 65.15 30.96
CA ASP A 606 -9.64 63.93 31.56
C ASP A 606 -10.67 63.22 30.68
N GLY A 607 -11.20 63.88 29.64
CA GLY A 607 -12.20 63.31 28.77
C GLY A 607 -12.36 64.04 27.44
N PHE A 608 -12.48 63.26 26.37
CA PHE A 608 -12.57 63.76 24.99
C PHE A 608 -13.68 63.03 24.22
N SER A 609 -14.35 63.74 23.32
CA SER A 609 -15.26 63.17 22.33
C SER A 609 -14.50 62.52 21.17
N PHE A 610 -15.18 61.65 20.43
CA PHE A 610 -14.62 61.02 19.23
C PHE A 610 -14.03 62.05 18.24
N GLU A 611 -14.76 63.14 17.96
CA GLU A 611 -14.33 64.19 17.02
C GLU A 611 -13.11 64.98 17.52
N GLU A 612 -13.03 65.27 18.82
CA GLU A 612 -11.85 65.92 19.41
C GLU A 612 -10.60 65.04 19.28
N ILE A 613 -10.73 63.73 19.53
CA ILE A 613 -9.62 62.77 19.36
C ILE A 613 -9.20 62.68 17.90
N LYS A 614 -10.16 62.61 16.98
CA LYS A 614 -9.91 62.54 15.53
C LYS A 614 -9.15 63.77 15.04
N MET A 615 -9.59 64.96 15.42
CA MET A 615 -8.93 66.22 15.05
C MET A 615 -7.52 66.32 15.62
N ALA A 616 -7.33 65.98 16.90
CA ALA A 616 -6.04 66.09 17.56
C ALA A 616 -5.01 65.08 17.01
N THR A 617 -5.42 63.84 16.74
CA THR A 617 -4.50 62.77 16.32
C THR A 617 -4.33 62.65 14.81
N GLY A 618 -5.31 63.11 14.02
CA GLY A 618 -5.33 62.97 12.56
C GLY A 618 -5.62 61.55 12.07
N ILE A 619 -6.01 60.62 12.95
CA ILE A 619 -6.27 59.22 12.57
C ILE A 619 -7.56 59.12 11.76
N GLU A 620 -7.52 58.37 10.66
CA GLU A 620 -8.71 58.11 9.84
C GLU A 620 -9.82 57.41 10.63
N ASP A 621 -11.07 57.74 10.29
CA ASP A 621 -12.28 57.32 11.00
C ASP A 621 -12.33 55.81 11.29
N SER A 622 -12.11 55.00 10.24
CA SER A 622 -12.19 53.54 10.33
C SER A 622 -11.16 52.93 11.28
N GLU A 623 -9.94 53.49 11.31
CA GLU A 623 -8.86 53.01 12.16
C GLU A 623 -8.96 53.58 13.57
N LEU A 624 -9.46 54.82 13.73
CA LEU A 624 -9.71 55.43 15.03
C LEU A 624 -10.78 54.67 15.81
N ARG A 625 -11.90 54.28 15.18
CA ARG A 625 -12.94 53.46 15.83
C ARG A 625 -12.37 52.16 16.38
N ARG A 626 -11.54 51.46 15.61
CA ARG A 626 -10.86 50.22 16.04
C ARG A 626 -9.86 50.47 17.17
N THR A 627 -9.11 51.57 17.08
CA THR A 627 -8.17 52.02 18.11
C THR A 627 -8.92 52.24 19.42
N LEU A 628 -10.01 53.00 19.41
CA LEU A 628 -10.81 53.30 20.59
C LEU A 628 -11.56 52.06 21.13
N GLN A 629 -12.07 51.21 20.24
CA GLN A 629 -12.70 49.94 20.64
C GLN A 629 -11.72 49.05 21.43
N SER A 630 -10.43 49.03 21.02
CA SER A 630 -9.39 48.29 21.73
C SER A 630 -9.05 48.84 23.11
N LEU A 631 -9.14 50.16 23.29
CA LEU A 631 -8.82 50.85 24.54
C LEU A 631 -9.99 50.89 25.53
N ALA A 632 -11.24 50.93 25.03
CA ALA A 632 -12.44 51.17 25.85
C ALA A 632 -13.41 49.98 25.93
N CYS A 633 -13.58 49.22 24.84
CA CYS A 633 -14.58 48.14 24.75
C CYS A 633 -13.98 46.75 24.97
N GLY A 634 -12.65 46.63 24.86
CA GLY A 634 -11.91 45.37 24.99
C GLY A 634 -11.81 44.82 26.42
N LYS A 635 -10.90 43.84 26.59
CA LYS A 635 -10.61 43.24 27.90
C LYS A 635 -9.85 44.20 28.81
N ALA A 636 -8.89 44.94 28.27
CA ALA A 636 -8.12 45.95 28.97
C ALA A 636 -8.76 47.33 28.73
N ARG A 637 -9.69 47.71 29.60
CA ARG A 637 -10.47 48.95 29.50
C ARG A 637 -9.73 50.11 30.16
N VAL A 638 -8.72 50.61 29.46
CA VAL A 638 -7.91 51.76 29.90
C VAL A 638 -8.70 53.07 29.80
N LEU A 639 -9.66 53.12 28.87
CA LEU A 639 -10.62 54.20 28.73
C LEU A 639 -12.05 53.71 29.06
N ILE A 640 -12.91 54.63 29.47
CA ILE A 640 -14.34 54.40 29.68
C ILE A 640 -15.10 55.11 28.57
N LYS A 641 -15.87 54.35 27.77
CA LYS A 641 -16.79 54.89 26.77
C LYS A 641 -18.11 55.31 27.42
N SER A 642 -18.62 56.50 27.09
CA SER A 642 -19.94 56.99 27.43
C SER A 642 -20.66 57.47 26.16
N PRO A 643 -21.80 56.85 25.77
CA PRO A 643 -22.49 55.72 26.40
C PRO A 643 -21.68 54.40 26.35
N LYS A 644 -21.97 53.43 27.24
CA LYS A 644 -21.30 52.12 27.19
C LYS A 644 -21.86 51.28 26.03
N GLY A 645 -20.98 50.69 25.22
CA GLY A 645 -21.36 49.87 24.07
C GLY A 645 -20.18 49.04 23.54
N LYS A 646 -20.44 48.20 22.52
CA LYS A 646 -19.38 47.43 21.83
C LYS A 646 -18.75 48.21 20.68
N GLU A 647 -19.55 48.98 19.97
CA GLU A 647 -19.10 49.81 18.84
C GLU A 647 -18.76 51.23 19.29
N VAL A 648 -18.11 51.99 18.41
CA VAL A 648 -17.73 53.40 18.62
C VAL A 648 -18.48 54.26 17.60
N GLU A 649 -19.20 55.26 18.08
CA GLU A 649 -20.08 56.18 17.38
C GLU A 649 -19.60 57.63 17.57
N ASP A 650 -20.04 58.54 16.70
CA ASP A 650 -19.50 59.92 16.62
C ASP A 650 -19.75 60.75 17.88
N GLY A 651 -20.87 60.49 18.57
CA GLY A 651 -21.26 61.20 19.79
C GLY A 651 -20.60 60.66 21.07
N ASP A 652 -19.77 59.62 20.98
CA ASP A 652 -19.18 59.01 22.16
C ASP A 652 -18.13 59.89 22.82
N LYS A 653 -18.08 59.81 24.15
CA LYS A 653 -17.02 60.40 24.97
C LYS A 653 -16.19 59.31 25.63
N PHE A 654 -14.89 59.55 25.71
CA PHE A 654 -13.89 58.66 26.28
C PHE A 654 -13.24 59.34 27.46
N ILE A 655 -13.23 58.67 28.61
CA ILE A 655 -12.71 59.18 29.88
C ILE A 655 -11.59 58.26 30.36
N PHE A 656 -10.52 58.81 30.93
CA PHE A 656 -9.45 57.99 31.51
C PHE A 656 -9.97 57.12 32.67
N ASN A 657 -9.70 55.82 32.63
CA ASN A 657 -10.12 54.89 33.69
C ASN A 657 -9.13 54.89 34.87
N GLY A 658 -9.29 55.81 35.82
CA GLY A 658 -8.47 55.86 37.03
C GLY A 658 -8.56 54.64 37.95
N GLU A 659 -9.58 53.79 37.78
CA GLU A 659 -9.81 52.55 38.54
C GLU A 659 -9.32 51.28 37.81
N PHE A 660 -8.52 51.43 36.75
CA PHE A 660 -8.02 50.31 35.97
C PHE A 660 -7.22 49.31 36.83
N LYS A 661 -7.64 48.04 36.85
CA LYS A 661 -6.97 46.95 37.56
C LYS A 661 -6.53 45.85 36.59
N HIS A 662 -5.28 45.41 36.71
CA HIS A 662 -4.77 44.28 35.94
C HIS A 662 -3.63 43.55 36.65
N LYS A 663 -3.65 42.20 36.58
CA LYS A 663 -2.69 41.32 37.29
C LYS A 663 -1.25 41.47 36.79
N LEU A 664 -1.07 41.66 35.48
CA LEU A 664 0.25 41.82 34.86
C LEU A 664 0.74 43.28 34.94
N PHE A 665 2.04 43.46 35.10
CA PHE A 665 2.72 44.76 35.02
C PHE A 665 2.78 45.29 33.59
N ARG A 666 3.25 44.46 32.65
CA ARG A 666 3.33 44.77 31.22
C ARG A 666 2.14 44.14 30.47
N ILE A 667 1.35 44.97 29.79
CA ILE A 667 0.05 44.60 29.23
C ILE A 667 0.04 44.92 27.73
N LYS A 668 -0.35 43.95 26.91
CA LYS A 668 -0.42 44.11 25.44
C LYS A 668 -1.86 44.36 25.00
N ILE A 669 -2.15 45.59 24.56
CA ILE A 669 -3.50 46.05 24.20
C ILE A 669 -3.75 45.96 22.68
N ASN A 670 -2.72 45.64 21.90
CA ASN A 670 -2.73 45.63 20.44
C ASN A 670 -3.47 44.42 19.80
N GLN A 671 -4.38 43.74 20.51
CA GLN A 671 -4.99 42.48 20.04
C GLN A 671 -6.10 42.68 19.00
N ILE A 672 -6.86 43.79 19.09
CA ILE A 672 -7.99 44.06 18.18
C ILE A 672 -7.51 44.61 16.82
N GLN A 673 -6.50 45.47 16.82
CA GLN A 673 -5.92 46.03 15.59
C GLN A 673 -5.19 44.99 14.74
N MET A 674 -4.64 43.95 15.36
CA MET A 674 -3.92 42.89 14.64
C MET A 674 -4.83 41.82 14.01
N LYS A 675 -6.14 41.88 14.24
CA LYS A 675 -7.08 41.03 13.51
C LYS A 675 -7.30 41.58 12.10
N GLU A 676 -7.22 40.70 11.12
CA GLU A 676 -7.57 41.02 9.74
C GLU A 676 -9.07 41.29 9.65
N THR A 677 -9.45 42.41 9.02
CA THR A 677 -10.86 42.74 8.79
C THR A 677 -11.33 42.19 7.43
N PRO A 678 -12.65 42.02 7.22
CA PRO A 678 -13.19 41.72 5.91
C PRO A 678 -12.77 42.73 4.83
N GLY A 679 -12.60 44.01 5.19
CA GLY A 679 -12.10 45.04 4.28
C GLY A 679 -10.65 44.82 3.87
N ASP A 680 -9.78 44.41 4.81
CA ASP A 680 -8.37 44.09 4.51
C ASP A 680 -8.24 42.88 3.58
N LEU A 681 -9.15 41.91 3.75
CA LEU A 681 -9.23 40.74 2.88
C LEU A 681 -9.69 41.14 1.47
N LYS A 682 -10.73 41.98 1.37
CA LYS A 682 -11.22 42.50 0.08
C LYS A 682 -10.13 43.23 -0.71
N LYS A 683 -9.42 44.17 -0.07
CA LYS A 683 -8.29 44.89 -0.71
C LYS A 683 -7.18 43.93 -1.17
N ARG A 684 -6.96 42.82 -0.45
CA ARG A 684 -5.97 41.82 -0.82
C ARG A 684 -6.39 41.06 -2.07
N ILE A 685 -7.65 40.63 -2.11
CA ILE A 685 -8.23 39.94 -3.26
C ILE A 685 -8.17 40.87 -4.48
N GLU A 686 -8.55 42.15 -4.33
CA GLU A 686 -8.42 43.17 -5.39
C GLU A 686 -6.97 43.27 -5.88
N SER A 687 -5.98 43.38 -4.99
CA SER A 687 -4.57 43.39 -5.38
C SER A 687 -4.08 42.10 -6.05
N LEU A 688 -4.70 40.95 -5.77
CA LEU A 688 -4.39 39.69 -6.47
C LEU A 688 -5.02 39.68 -7.86
N ILE A 689 -6.22 40.27 -8.00
CA ILE A 689 -6.88 40.47 -9.30
C ILE A 689 -6.09 41.43 -10.17
N ASP A 690 -5.66 42.56 -9.64
CA ASP A 690 -4.88 43.57 -10.38
C ASP A 690 -3.51 43.05 -10.86
N ARG A 691 -3.03 41.94 -10.28
CA ARG A 691 -1.77 41.29 -10.63
C ARG A 691 -1.97 40.03 -11.47
N ASP A 692 -3.18 39.81 -11.98
CA ASP A 692 -3.57 38.67 -12.82
C ASP A 692 -3.31 37.30 -12.16
N TYR A 693 -3.37 37.24 -10.83
CA TYR A 693 -3.25 35.98 -10.07
C TYR A 693 -4.61 35.29 -9.89
N MET A 694 -5.69 36.06 -9.90
CA MET A 694 -7.05 35.53 -9.83
C MET A 694 -8.04 36.49 -10.49
N GLU A 695 -9.18 36.00 -10.93
CA GLU A 695 -10.25 36.82 -11.50
C GLU A 695 -11.57 36.57 -10.78
N ARG A 696 -12.52 37.51 -10.88
CA ARG A 696 -13.88 37.29 -10.37
C ARG A 696 -14.63 36.40 -11.34
N ASP A 697 -15.38 35.45 -10.80
CA ASP A 697 -16.36 34.70 -11.58
C ASP A 697 -17.37 35.67 -12.21
N LYS A 698 -17.77 35.38 -13.46
CA LYS A 698 -18.65 36.26 -14.25
C LYS A 698 -20.08 36.28 -13.72
N ASP A 699 -20.51 35.20 -13.10
CA ASP A 699 -21.89 34.96 -12.68
C ASP A 699 -22.06 35.09 -11.14
N ASN A 700 -20.99 34.89 -10.37
CA ASN A 700 -21.02 34.99 -8.90
C ASN A 700 -19.88 35.86 -8.33
N PRO A 701 -20.19 37.11 -7.88
CA PRO A 701 -19.20 38.02 -7.30
C PRO A 701 -18.48 37.51 -6.03
N ASN A 702 -18.99 36.45 -5.40
CA ASN A 702 -18.39 35.82 -4.22
C ASN A 702 -17.43 34.66 -4.57
N GLN A 703 -17.26 34.36 -5.85
CA GLN A 703 -16.38 33.31 -6.36
C GLN A 703 -15.24 33.92 -7.16
N TYR A 704 -14.04 33.36 -6.99
CA TYR A 704 -12.82 33.81 -7.67
C TYR A 704 -12.15 32.62 -8.34
N HIS A 705 -11.68 32.78 -9.57
CA HIS A 705 -10.92 31.76 -10.29
C HIS A 705 -9.43 32.08 -10.25
N TYR A 706 -8.60 31.05 -10.16
CA TYR A 706 -7.16 31.21 -10.30
C TYR A 706 -6.80 31.46 -11.76
N VAL A 707 -5.88 32.39 -12.01
CA VAL A 707 -5.37 32.70 -13.36
C VAL A 707 -3.92 32.24 -13.39
N ALA A 708 -3.64 31.24 -14.22
CA ALA A 708 -2.34 30.56 -14.29
C ALA A 708 -1.29 31.31 -15.12
#